data_AF-A0A7S3HJU3-F1
#
_entry.id   AF-A0A7S3HJU3-F1
#
_cell.length_a   1.000
_cell.length_b   1.000
_cell.length_c   1.000
_cell.angle_alpha   90.00
_cell.angle_beta   90.00
_cell.angle_gamma   90.00
#
_symmetry.space_group_name_H-M   'P 1'
#
loop_
_entity.id
_entity.type
_entity.pdbx_description
1 polymer ?
#
loop_
_entity_poly.entity_id
_entity_poly.type
_entity_poly.pdbx_seq_one_letter_code
_entity_poly.pdbx_strand_id
1 'polypeptide(L)'
;FEENSSSLEQGNSFEDEDIDDAASENSEQAELRKSNKATESRRAQFQKYLDVIDSFRVYMFIMAVVLADVVIDIYCLATGRNYYEIPSSLFYIEAAIMLVFTIELLLRIIFLFIIDKNFTGIYMDFFNSIDVISVTLNIAFLFEPQLFKTGAGFVLVLRFLKFIRMLRANTERVIAGDEVDVKLDRFKTAARYSIAPIHELETMVEVVDILAFMQHLIEDRNISLVMHNFYAWESGSERRTPTELFEAAIVSSGELSLNISDFDKIMLDVLMFVHRPLVQSTLECLMAHHSLRTTLLSNVQNVQLLASPKREKQHREVNAMLQELEQNAETHELWGELETEQDRETNARTKEILQKLSEICRVANFVLEFDEQYHADTEIQDLYRNLGCFEICMKVMGLLDSVDADEDGVYQEAALNTRDLCLQCNALLYWYFLGNAQNQEQGYGQLSFFLESLDKEIKSHHVVMAIFKDNERLMRLSPHSHLNDLVKLILQNGKSHHYLALFASISNVGDRNITENQFQIVKVLTSPGILKQVSAFFCSVDDPEYEEKRRLMEPFLDHTGDLALDDLPPLLAYHLMFLEVLSDCTIGRFSVTTVEAKVQSVFNYVDILRSILDPGTITFTKSRLSMFFYNSIIEVELKISGLEQSAYIWELLKSYKNVMGFAKEELRAVEKLGWDSPEVSRQRIEYIMVCIMITGGFFSRYYDANTFRFSEGAQQAMGSDKVHITLVQVNDLIRELFDKIKAVYDLDSPRLSAEMKAQIFSACESLNKSATKIIDNNLIPTSENLRDMARNESLTGEAKLVQKFHDFHASISNDPEIQKKAECENIHFVSLLENLPTIYDKGDADVRYETLI
;
A
#
# COMPACT_ATOMS: atom_id res chain seq x y z
N PHE A 1 -79.60 16.75 -19.85
CA PHE A 1 -78.58 17.44 -20.64
C PHE A 1 -77.45 16.43 -20.82
N GLU A 2 -77.76 15.35 -21.53
CA GLU A 2 -77.58 15.21 -22.99
C GLU A 2 -76.07 15.13 -23.29
N GLU A 3 -75.52 13.94 -23.62
CA GLU A 3 -75.60 13.31 -24.96
C GLU A 3 -75.01 14.24 -26.04
N ASN A 4 -74.19 13.81 -26.99
CA ASN A 4 -74.10 12.55 -27.74
C ASN A 4 -72.87 12.70 -28.68
N SER A 5 -72.29 11.73 -29.38
CA SER A 5 -72.77 10.45 -29.92
C SER A 5 -71.63 9.78 -30.72
N SER A 6 -71.76 8.46 -30.93
CA SER A 6 -71.44 7.69 -32.17
C SER A 6 -69.95 7.52 -32.56
N SER A 7 -69.43 6.35 -32.99
CA SER A 7 -70.06 5.09 -33.41
C SER A 7 -68.99 4.04 -33.84
N LEU A 8 -69.35 2.74 -33.66
CA LEU A 8 -69.00 1.51 -34.43
C LEU A 8 -67.55 0.96 -34.36
N GLU A 9 -67.27 -0.36 -34.41
CA GLU A 9 -67.84 -1.66 -33.97
C GLU A 9 -66.95 -2.78 -34.57
N GLN A 10 -67.04 -4.01 -34.01
CA GLN A 10 -66.46 -5.32 -34.42
C GLN A 10 -65.09 -5.68 -33.81
N GLY A 11 -64.86 -6.84 -33.17
CA GLY A 11 -65.70 -7.99 -32.85
C GLY A 11 -64.85 -9.15 -32.26
N ASN A 12 -65.57 -10.17 -31.77
CA ASN A 12 -65.17 -11.56 -31.45
C ASN A 12 -64.69 -11.97 -30.04
N SER A 13 -65.58 -12.78 -29.45
CA SER A 13 -65.44 -13.81 -28.43
C SER A 13 -64.53 -14.98 -28.83
N PHE A 14 -63.72 -15.50 -27.89
CA PHE A 14 -63.41 -16.93 -27.71
C PHE A 14 -62.69 -17.09 -26.36
N GLU A 15 -63.38 -17.66 -25.37
CA GLU A 15 -62.79 -18.25 -24.14
C GLU A 15 -62.61 -19.77 -24.40
N ASP A 16 -61.63 -20.39 -23.71
CA ASP A 16 -61.35 -21.85 -23.59
C ASP A 16 -60.12 -22.48 -24.32
N GLU A 17 -58.96 -21.81 -24.43
CA GLU A 17 -57.71 -22.53 -24.82
C GLU A 17 -56.46 -22.29 -23.93
N ASP A 18 -56.45 -21.36 -22.98
CA ASP A 18 -55.19 -21.01 -22.26
C ASP A 18 -54.95 -21.70 -20.89
N ILE A 19 -55.73 -22.73 -20.53
CA ILE A 19 -55.56 -23.43 -19.22
C ILE A 19 -54.73 -24.72 -19.34
N ASP A 20 -54.63 -25.34 -20.52
CA ASP A 20 -53.94 -26.62 -20.68
C ASP A 20 -52.41 -26.48 -20.80
N ASP A 21 -51.90 -25.35 -21.33
CA ASP A 21 -50.44 -25.13 -21.45
C ASP A 21 -49.78 -24.82 -20.09
N ALA A 22 -50.46 -24.10 -19.20
CA ALA A 22 -49.97 -23.85 -17.84
C ALA A 22 -50.04 -25.10 -16.93
N ALA A 23 -50.96 -26.04 -17.20
CA ALA A 23 -51.03 -27.32 -16.51
C ALA A 23 -49.94 -28.30 -16.97
N SER A 24 -49.59 -28.26 -18.27
CA SER A 24 -48.49 -29.01 -18.87
C SER A 24 -47.12 -28.60 -18.30
N GLU A 25 -46.82 -27.30 -18.24
CA GLU A 25 -45.55 -26.80 -17.68
C GLU A 25 -45.42 -27.09 -16.17
N ASN A 26 -46.52 -27.00 -15.40
CA ASN A 26 -46.51 -27.35 -13.98
C ASN A 26 -46.35 -28.86 -13.75
N SER A 27 -46.87 -29.70 -14.66
CA SER A 27 -46.66 -31.14 -14.64
C SER A 27 -45.20 -31.51 -14.91
N GLU A 28 -44.59 -30.92 -15.95
CA GLU A 28 -43.18 -31.13 -16.27
C GLU A 28 -42.25 -30.67 -15.14
N GLN A 29 -42.50 -29.48 -14.56
CA GLN A 29 -41.74 -28.98 -13.41
C GLN A 29 -41.94 -29.84 -12.14
N ALA A 30 -43.14 -30.39 -11.93
CA ALA A 30 -43.41 -31.30 -10.82
C ALA A 30 -42.72 -32.67 -11.00
N GLU A 31 -42.65 -33.19 -12.22
CA GLU A 31 -41.89 -34.39 -12.55
C GLU A 31 -40.37 -34.17 -12.41
N LEU A 32 -39.86 -33.02 -12.86
CA LEU A 32 -38.46 -32.60 -12.65
C LEU A 32 -38.12 -32.48 -11.16
N ARG A 33 -39.00 -31.90 -10.34
CA ARG A 33 -38.80 -31.80 -8.88
C ARG A 33 -38.85 -33.16 -8.19
N LYS A 34 -39.74 -34.07 -8.60
CA LYS A 34 -39.77 -35.46 -8.09
C LYS A 34 -38.52 -36.25 -8.50
N SER A 35 -38.07 -36.08 -9.74
CA SER A 35 -36.84 -36.67 -10.26
C SER A 35 -35.61 -36.17 -9.48
N ASN A 36 -35.49 -34.86 -9.27
CA ASN A 36 -34.38 -34.27 -8.51
C ASN A 36 -34.37 -34.74 -7.05
N LYS A 37 -35.52 -34.79 -6.39
CA LYS A 37 -35.64 -35.26 -4.99
C LYS A 37 -35.32 -36.75 -4.84
N ALA A 38 -35.68 -37.58 -5.83
CA ALA A 38 -35.28 -38.98 -5.88
C ALA A 38 -33.76 -39.14 -6.12
N THR A 39 -33.16 -38.23 -6.89
CA THR A 39 -31.72 -38.21 -7.18
C THR A 39 -30.90 -37.78 -5.95
N GLU A 40 -31.35 -36.77 -5.21
CA GLU A 40 -30.75 -36.33 -3.94
C GLU A 40 -30.84 -37.42 -2.85
N SER A 41 -31.99 -38.09 -2.73
CA SER A 41 -32.17 -39.21 -1.79
C SER A 41 -31.21 -40.36 -2.10
N ARG A 42 -31.00 -40.68 -3.38
CA ARG A 42 -29.99 -41.66 -3.81
C ARG A 42 -28.58 -41.18 -3.47
N ARG A 43 -28.23 -39.91 -3.73
CA ARG A 43 -26.92 -39.34 -3.39
C ARG A 43 -26.63 -39.47 -1.89
N ALA A 44 -27.60 -39.16 -1.04
CA ALA A 44 -27.47 -39.31 0.41
C ALA A 44 -27.30 -40.78 0.87
N GLN A 45 -27.92 -41.74 0.18
CA GLN A 45 -27.70 -43.16 0.46
C GLN A 45 -26.29 -43.62 0.04
N PHE A 46 -25.80 -43.19 -1.11
CA PHE A 46 -24.44 -43.53 -1.57
C PHE A 46 -23.36 -42.86 -0.71
N GLN A 47 -23.60 -41.66 -0.21
CA GLN A 47 -22.72 -41.02 0.78
C GLN A 47 -22.60 -41.88 2.04
N LYS A 48 -23.72 -42.40 2.57
CA LYS A 48 -23.68 -43.32 3.73
C LYS A 48 -22.91 -44.61 3.46
N TYR A 49 -22.97 -45.15 2.25
CA TYR A 49 -22.17 -46.33 1.89
C TYR A 49 -20.67 -45.99 1.78
N LEU A 50 -20.34 -44.79 1.29
CA LEU A 50 -18.97 -44.29 1.26
C LEU A 50 -18.43 -44.10 2.69
N ASP A 51 -19.22 -43.50 3.58
CA ASP A 51 -18.85 -43.34 5.01
C ASP A 51 -18.62 -44.69 5.71
N VAL A 52 -19.31 -45.76 5.28
CA VAL A 52 -19.07 -47.13 5.78
C VAL A 52 -17.77 -47.72 5.23
N ILE A 53 -17.44 -47.49 3.96
CA ILE A 53 -16.15 -47.90 3.38
C ILE A 53 -15.01 -47.14 4.07
N ASP A 54 -15.20 -45.86 4.34
CA ASP A 54 -14.25 -44.99 5.02
C ASP A 54 -14.27 -45.17 6.55
N SER A 55 -15.10 -46.09 7.06
CA SER A 55 -15.15 -46.37 8.49
C SER A 55 -13.86 -46.99 8.99
N PHE A 56 -13.44 -46.60 10.19
CA PHE A 56 -12.23 -47.10 10.85
C PHE A 56 -12.14 -48.63 10.89
N ARG A 57 -13.27 -49.34 11.01
CA ARG A 57 -13.31 -50.81 11.07
C ARG A 57 -12.96 -51.46 9.73
N VAL A 58 -13.51 -50.95 8.63
CA VAL A 58 -13.19 -51.42 7.27
C VAL A 58 -11.76 -51.05 6.91
N TYR A 59 -11.33 -49.85 7.30
CA TYR A 59 -9.95 -49.41 7.15
C TYR A 59 -8.95 -50.31 7.90
N MET A 60 -9.18 -50.63 9.17
CA MET A 60 -8.33 -51.55 9.95
C MET A 60 -8.27 -52.95 9.34
N PHE A 61 -9.38 -53.42 8.76
CA PHE A 61 -9.41 -54.68 8.02
C PHE A 61 -8.53 -54.62 6.76
N ILE A 62 -8.66 -53.57 5.95
CA ILE A 62 -7.82 -53.35 4.75
C ILE A 62 -6.34 -53.24 5.15
N MET A 63 -6.02 -52.57 6.26
CA MET A 63 -4.67 -52.45 6.78
C MET A 63 -4.08 -53.79 7.23
N ALA A 64 -4.87 -54.64 7.89
CA ALA A 64 -4.44 -56.00 8.22
C ALA A 64 -4.16 -56.83 6.96
N VAL A 65 -4.95 -56.62 5.90
CA VAL A 65 -4.75 -57.26 4.59
C VAL A 65 -3.46 -56.74 3.90
N VAL A 66 -3.18 -55.43 3.94
CA VAL A 66 -1.91 -54.84 3.43
C VAL A 66 -0.71 -55.36 4.21
N LEU A 67 -0.81 -55.47 5.53
CA LEU A 67 0.27 -56.04 6.36
C LEU A 67 0.52 -57.51 6.04
N ALA A 68 -0.53 -58.31 5.83
CA ALA A 68 -0.40 -59.70 5.41
C ALA A 68 0.32 -59.79 4.05
N ASP A 69 -0.03 -58.92 3.11
CA ASP A 69 0.59 -58.82 1.79
C ASP A 69 2.09 -58.45 1.87
N VAL A 70 2.44 -57.44 2.68
CA VAL A 70 3.83 -57.05 2.92
C VAL A 70 4.62 -58.18 3.60
N VAL A 71 4.01 -58.94 4.52
CA VAL A 71 4.66 -60.09 5.15
C VAL A 71 4.94 -61.20 4.14
N ILE A 72 4.02 -61.45 3.21
CA ILE A 72 4.23 -62.40 2.09
C ILE A 72 5.38 -61.91 1.20
N ASP A 73 5.41 -60.62 0.85
CA ASP A 73 6.50 -60.02 0.07
C ASP A 73 7.87 -60.14 0.76
N ILE A 74 7.92 -59.94 2.07
CA ILE A 74 9.15 -60.06 2.88
C ILE A 74 9.58 -61.53 2.94
N TYR A 75 8.65 -62.46 3.13
CA TYR A 75 8.94 -63.89 3.16
C TYR A 75 9.52 -64.39 1.83
N CYS A 76 8.95 -63.96 0.71
CA CYS A 76 9.47 -64.32 -0.62
C CYS A 76 10.89 -63.77 -0.84
N LEU A 77 11.16 -62.54 -0.39
CA LEU A 77 12.48 -61.92 -0.48
C LEU A 77 13.52 -62.61 0.43
N ALA A 78 13.17 -62.89 1.68
CA ALA A 78 14.05 -63.53 2.65
C ALA A 78 14.44 -64.96 2.24
N THR A 79 13.57 -65.65 1.52
CA THR A 79 13.83 -67.01 1.01
C THR A 79 14.53 -67.03 -0.35
N GLY A 80 14.73 -65.87 -0.99
CA GLY A 80 15.43 -65.75 -2.28
C GLY A 80 14.75 -66.49 -3.43
N ARG A 81 13.47 -66.88 -3.27
CA ARG A 81 12.72 -67.66 -4.27
C ARG A 81 12.06 -66.72 -5.27
N ASN A 82 12.14 -67.07 -6.54
CA ASN A 82 11.35 -66.40 -7.58
C ASN A 82 9.86 -66.74 -7.38
N TYR A 83 8.98 -65.78 -7.70
CA TYR A 83 7.54 -65.87 -7.44
C TYR A 83 6.86 -67.15 -7.94
N TYR A 84 7.41 -67.75 -8.99
CA TYR A 84 6.91 -68.98 -9.60
C TYR A 84 7.25 -70.28 -8.84
N GLU A 85 8.08 -70.21 -7.80
CA GLU A 85 8.43 -71.35 -6.93
C GLU A 85 7.72 -71.29 -5.56
N ILE A 86 6.78 -70.35 -5.40
CA ILE A 86 5.96 -70.21 -4.21
C ILE A 86 4.94 -71.36 -4.16
N PRO A 87 4.68 -71.97 -2.98
CA PRO A 87 3.59 -72.93 -2.80
C PRO A 87 2.28 -72.39 -3.34
N SER A 88 1.52 -73.17 -4.11
CA SER A 88 0.29 -72.72 -4.78
C SER A 88 -0.70 -72.04 -3.83
N SER A 89 -0.71 -72.40 -2.55
CA SER A 89 -1.54 -71.76 -1.51
C SER A 89 -1.25 -70.27 -1.29
N LEU A 90 0.01 -69.83 -1.33
CA LEU A 90 0.37 -68.43 -1.11
C LEU A 90 0.00 -67.55 -2.31
N PHE A 91 0.13 -68.08 -3.53
CA PHE A 91 -0.34 -67.40 -4.74
C PHE A 91 -1.86 -67.15 -4.69
N TYR A 92 -2.66 -68.13 -4.24
CA TYR A 92 -4.11 -67.93 -4.09
C TYR A 92 -4.46 -66.91 -3.00
N ILE A 93 -3.67 -66.83 -1.93
CA ILE A 93 -3.86 -65.83 -0.86
C ILE A 93 -3.62 -64.44 -1.43
N GLU A 94 -2.53 -64.24 -2.16
CA GLU A 94 -2.21 -62.95 -2.77
C GLU A 94 -3.21 -62.55 -3.85
N ALA A 95 -3.66 -63.49 -4.68
CA ALA A 95 -4.74 -63.25 -5.63
C ALA A 95 -6.05 -62.84 -4.93
N ALA A 96 -6.35 -63.42 -3.76
CA ALA A 96 -7.50 -63.04 -2.94
C ALA A 96 -7.33 -61.64 -2.33
N ILE A 97 -6.14 -61.30 -1.84
CA ILE A 97 -5.82 -59.96 -1.32
C ILE A 97 -5.98 -58.90 -2.42
N MET A 98 -5.47 -59.19 -3.61
CA MET A 98 -5.62 -58.33 -4.78
C MET A 98 -7.07 -58.15 -5.22
N LEU A 99 -7.87 -59.21 -5.14
CA LEU A 99 -9.31 -59.14 -5.42
C LEU A 99 -10.01 -58.20 -4.43
N VAL A 100 -9.68 -58.27 -3.14
CA VAL A 100 -10.23 -57.37 -2.12
C VAL A 100 -9.89 -55.91 -2.43
N PHE A 101 -8.64 -55.59 -2.76
CA PHE A 101 -8.24 -54.22 -3.12
C PHE A 101 -8.91 -53.73 -4.40
N THR A 102 -9.06 -54.60 -5.39
CA THR A 102 -9.71 -54.23 -6.65
C THR A 102 -11.19 -53.93 -6.43
N ILE A 103 -11.88 -54.73 -5.61
CA ILE A 103 -13.29 -54.51 -5.26
C ILE A 103 -13.46 -53.21 -4.47
N GLU A 104 -12.60 -52.96 -3.49
CA GLU A 104 -12.64 -51.74 -2.68
C GLU A 104 -12.44 -50.48 -3.54
N LEU A 105 -11.41 -50.46 -4.37
CA LEU A 105 -11.14 -49.35 -5.29
C LEU A 105 -12.31 -49.13 -6.28
N LEU A 106 -12.85 -50.21 -6.86
CA LEU A 106 -13.97 -50.11 -7.79
C LEU A 106 -15.23 -49.57 -7.10
N LEU A 107 -15.54 -50.02 -5.89
CA LEU A 107 -16.68 -49.52 -5.13
C LEU A 107 -16.53 -48.02 -4.83
N ARG A 108 -15.34 -47.59 -4.41
CA ARG A 108 -15.05 -46.18 -4.14
C ARG A 108 -15.17 -45.32 -5.40
N ILE A 109 -14.63 -45.77 -6.53
CA ILE A 109 -14.77 -45.10 -7.83
C ILE A 109 -16.25 -45.03 -8.26
N ILE A 110 -16.99 -46.13 -8.14
CA ILE A 110 -18.41 -46.18 -8.52
C ILE A 110 -19.23 -45.21 -7.66
N PHE A 111 -19.02 -45.20 -6.35
CA PHE A 111 -19.76 -44.31 -5.45
C PHE A 111 -19.42 -42.84 -5.69
N LEU A 112 -18.14 -42.48 -5.84
CA LEU A 112 -17.74 -41.11 -6.17
C LEU A 112 -18.28 -40.68 -7.55
N PHE A 113 -18.27 -41.57 -8.55
CA PHE A 113 -18.82 -41.29 -9.87
C PHE A 113 -20.34 -41.02 -9.81
N ILE A 114 -21.07 -41.77 -9.00
CA ILE A 114 -22.52 -41.57 -8.83
C ILE A 114 -22.81 -40.24 -8.11
N ILE A 115 -21.93 -39.80 -7.21
CA ILE A 115 -22.12 -38.60 -6.39
C ILE A 115 -21.79 -37.32 -7.16
N ASP A 116 -20.65 -37.26 -7.87
CA ASP A 116 -20.14 -35.99 -8.44
C ASP A 116 -20.17 -35.91 -9.97
N LYS A 117 -20.52 -37.00 -10.68
CA LYS A 117 -20.62 -37.08 -12.15
C LYS A 117 -19.38 -36.59 -12.94
N ASN A 118 -18.22 -36.42 -12.29
CA ASN A 118 -16.97 -35.95 -12.89
C ASN A 118 -15.83 -36.93 -12.56
N PHE A 119 -15.18 -37.47 -13.60
CA PHE A 119 -14.11 -38.47 -13.44
C PHE A 119 -12.78 -37.84 -12.99
N THR A 120 -12.61 -36.54 -13.21
CA THR A 120 -11.35 -35.80 -13.00
C THR A 120 -11.03 -35.55 -11.52
N GLY A 121 -12.05 -35.45 -10.65
CA GLY A 121 -11.86 -35.22 -9.21
C GLY A 121 -11.10 -36.35 -8.50
N ILE A 122 -11.22 -37.58 -9.00
CA ILE A 122 -10.57 -38.78 -8.43
C ILE A 122 -9.03 -38.70 -8.57
N TYR A 123 -8.53 -38.12 -9.68
CA TYR A 123 -7.09 -38.01 -9.94
C TYR A 123 -6.44 -36.81 -9.24
N MET A 124 -7.23 -35.78 -8.89
CA MET A 124 -6.71 -34.60 -8.20
C MET A 124 -6.40 -34.87 -6.72
N ASP A 125 -7.06 -35.86 -6.11
CA ASP A 125 -6.69 -36.34 -4.78
C ASP A 125 -5.45 -37.26 -4.89
N PHE A 126 -4.34 -36.79 -4.32
CA PHE A 126 -3.04 -37.45 -4.33
C PHE A 126 -3.12 -38.91 -3.83
N PHE A 127 -3.94 -39.19 -2.81
CA PHE A 127 -4.04 -40.52 -2.23
C PHE A 127 -4.83 -41.51 -3.09
N ASN A 128 -5.92 -41.07 -3.72
CA ASN A 128 -6.70 -41.93 -4.61
C ASN A 128 -5.91 -42.27 -5.88
N SER A 129 -5.12 -41.32 -6.40
CA SER A 129 -4.18 -41.57 -7.50
C SER A 129 -3.14 -42.64 -7.15
N ILE A 130 -2.60 -42.63 -5.92
CA ILE A 130 -1.67 -43.66 -5.45
C ILE A 130 -2.35 -45.05 -5.38
N ASP A 131 -3.58 -45.13 -4.87
CA ASP A 131 -4.31 -46.40 -4.77
C ASP A 131 -4.61 -47.00 -6.15
N VAL A 132 -4.99 -46.17 -7.13
CA VAL A 132 -5.18 -46.58 -8.54
C VAL A 132 -3.88 -47.09 -9.14
N ILE A 133 -2.77 -46.37 -8.95
CA ILE A 133 -1.45 -46.77 -9.46
C ILE A 133 -1.02 -48.09 -8.81
N SER A 134 -1.20 -48.24 -7.49
CA SER A 134 -0.81 -49.45 -6.76
C SER A 134 -1.57 -50.68 -7.25
N VAL A 135 -2.89 -50.61 -7.40
CA VAL A 135 -3.70 -51.74 -7.89
C VAL A 135 -3.32 -52.08 -9.34
N THR A 136 -3.15 -51.07 -10.19
CA THR A 136 -2.78 -51.27 -11.61
C THR A 136 -1.42 -51.95 -11.75
N LEU A 137 -0.41 -51.52 -10.98
CA LEU A 137 0.91 -52.11 -10.99
C LEU A 137 0.91 -53.55 -10.47
N ASN A 138 0.14 -53.87 -9.43
CA ASN A 138 0.00 -55.23 -8.94
C ASN A 138 -0.71 -56.15 -9.96
N ILE A 139 -1.73 -55.65 -10.68
CA ILE A 139 -2.37 -56.40 -11.77
C ILE A 139 -1.38 -56.67 -12.91
N ALA A 140 -0.64 -55.64 -13.35
CA ALA A 140 0.37 -55.80 -14.40
C ALA A 140 1.45 -56.81 -14.01
N PHE A 141 1.85 -56.83 -12.75
CA PHE A 141 2.80 -57.80 -12.21
C PHE A 141 2.25 -59.24 -12.25
N LEU A 142 0.96 -59.46 -11.98
CA LEU A 142 0.35 -60.79 -11.99
C LEU A 142 0.24 -61.39 -13.40
N PHE A 143 -0.10 -60.57 -14.40
CA PHE A 143 -0.39 -61.03 -15.76
C PHE A 143 0.84 -61.14 -16.67
N GLU A 144 1.88 -60.31 -16.49
CA GLU A 144 3.07 -60.35 -17.34
C GLU A 144 4.39 -60.14 -16.56
N PRO A 145 4.86 -61.14 -15.78
CA PRO A 145 6.02 -60.97 -14.90
C PRO A 145 7.36 -60.90 -15.67
N GLN A 146 7.35 -61.19 -16.98
CA GLN A 146 8.52 -61.13 -17.86
C GLN A 146 8.95 -59.70 -18.18
N LEU A 147 8.04 -58.71 -18.04
CA LEU A 147 8.31 -57.30 -18.33
C LEU A 147 9.25 -56.66 -17.30
N PHE A 148 9.31 -57.22 -16.08
CA PHE A 148 10.01 -56.65 -14.93
C PHE A 148 11.19 -57.52 -14.45
N LYS A 149 11.97 -58.06 -15.39
CA LYS A 149 13.10 -58.99 -15.15
C LYS A 149 14.32 -58.41 -14.41
N THR A 150 14.29 -57.18 -13.91
CA THR A 150 15.34 -56.58 -13.07
C THR A 150 14.78 -56.32 -11.66
N GLY A 151 14.60 -57.43 -10.94
CA GLY A 151 13.80 -57.57 -9.72
C GLY A 151 14.43 -57.10 -8.41
N ALA A 152 14.62 -55.79 -8.24
CA ALA A 152 14.78 -55.21 -6.89
C ALA A 152 14.12 -53.82 -6.78
N GLY A 153 14.28 -52.97 -7.80
CA GLY A 153 13.73 -51.61 -7.79
C GLY A 153 12.20 -51.57 -7.85
N PHE A 154 11.57 -52.45 -8.63
CA PHE A 154 10.11 -52.46 -8.78
C PHE A 154 9.38 -52.91 -7.50
N VAL A 155 9.89 -53.96 -6.84
CA VAL A 155 9.38 -54.41 -5.53
C VAL A 155 9.56 -53.33 -4.48
N LEU A 156 10.66 -52.56 -4.54
CA LEU A 156 10.88 -51.41 -3.67
C LEU A 156 9.81 -50.33 -3.89
N VAL A 157 9.46 -50.02 -5.14
CA VAL A 157 8.42 -49.03 -5.48
C VAL A 157 7.04 -49.49 -5.01
N LEU A 158 6.67 -50.76 -5.23
CA LEU A 158 5.42 -51.30 -4.70
C LEU A 158 5.36 -51.26 -3.17
N ARG A 159 6.45 -51.62 -2.48
CA ARG A 159 6.54 -51.51 -1.02
C ARG A 159 6.45 -50.06 -0.54
N PHE A 160 7.06 -49.13 -1.28
CA PHE A 160 6.99 -47.71 -0.97
C PHE A 160 5.57 -47.17 -1.14
N LEU A 161 4.85 -47.56 -2.19
CA LEU A 161 3.44 -47.20 -2.38
C LEU A 161 2.55 -47.82 -1.28
N LYS A 162 2.74 -49.09 -0.93
CA LYS A 162 2.07 -49.74 0.21
C LYS A 162 2.38 -49.03 1.54
N PHE A 163 3.60 -48.53 1.70
CA PHE A 163 4.02 -47.74 2.87
C PHE A 163 3.39 -46.34 2.89
N ILE A 164 3.25 -45.67 1.75
CA ILE A 164 2.53 -44.39 1.68
C ILE A 164 1.05 -44.58 2.01
N ARG A 165 0.44 -45.68 1.57
CA ARG A 165 -0.93 -46.05 1.96
C ARG A 165 -1.05 -46.26 3.47
N MET A 166 -0.02 -46.82 4.11
CA MET A 166 0.10 -46.87 5.57
C MET A 166 0.31 -45.49 6.22
N LEU A 167 1.02 -44.55 5.58
CA LEU A 167 1.24 -43.21 6.15
C LEU A 167 -0.05 -42.37 6.17
N ARG A 168 -0.98 -42.57 5.23
CA ARG A 168 -2.35 -42.02 5.32
C ARG A 168 -3.00 -42.37 6.66
N ALA A 169 -2.72 -43.56 7.21
CA ALA A 169 -3.22 -44.00 8.53
C ALA A 169 -2.74 -43.12 9.67
N ASN A 170 -1.53 -42.55 9.57
CA ASN A 170 -0.96 -41.74 10.64
C ASN A 170 -1.48 -40.30 10.59
N THR A 171 -1.75 -39.77 9.38
CA THR A 171 -2.41 -38.46 9.23
C THR A 171 -3.88 -38.52 9.65
N GLU A 172 -4.60 -39.59 9.27
CA GLU A 172 -5.98 -39.80 9.72
C GLU A 172 -6.04 -40.20 11.21
N ARG A 173 -4.99 -40.78 11.82
CA ARG A 173 -4.87 -40.95 13.29
C ARG A 173 -4.57 -39.67 14.05
N VAL A 174 -3.89 -38.71 13.44
CA VAL A 174 -3.69 -37.39 14.06
C VAL A 174 -4.99 -36.57 14.00
N ILE A 175 -5.84 -36.82 13.01
CA ILE A 175 -7.19 -36.27 12.90
C ILE A 175 -8.21 -37.08 13.73
N ALA A 176 -8.00 -38.39 13.90
CA ALA A 176 -8.79 -39.31 14.72
C ALA A 176 -7.95 -39.84 15.89
N GLY A 177 -7.36 -38.92 16.66
CA GLY A 177 -6.67 -39.25 17.90
C GLY A 177 -7.62 -39.95 18.85
N ASP A 178 -7.39 -41.26 19.03
CA ASP A 178 -7.99 -42.19 19.98
C ASP A 178 -9.21 -41.67 20.78
N GLU A 179 -10.37 -41.59 20.11
CA GLU A 179 -11.64 -41.95 20.73
C GLU A 179 -11.58 -43.45 21.07
N VAL A 180 -10.92 -43.79 22.18
CA VAL A 180 -11.32 -44.96 22.95
C VAL A 180 -12.74 -44.66 23.41
N ASP A 181 -13.69 -45.32 22.76
CA ASP A 181 -15.12 -45.35 23.06
C ASP A 181 -15.35 -45.99 24.45
N VAL A 182 -14.81 -45.35 25.51
CA VAL A 182 -15.43 -45.39 26.82
C VAL A 182 -16.75 -44.70 26.58
N LYS A 183 -17.87 -45.40 26.80
CA LYS A 183 -19.19 -44.76 26.93
C LYS A 183 -19.16 -43.81 28.13
N LEU A 184 -18.53 -42.66 27.96
CA LEU A 184 -18.81 -41.44 28.68
C LEU A 184 -19.97 -40.81 27.91
N ASP A 185 -21.05 -40.48 28.60
CA ASP A 185 -22.18 -39.81 27.99
C ASP A 185 -21.66 -38.59 27.21
N ARG A 186 -21.79 -38.62 25.88
CA ARG A 186 -21.43 -37.48 25.01
C ARG A 186 -22.10 -36.25 25.61
N PHE A 187 -21.32 -35.20 25.88
CA PHE A 187 -21.86 -33.92 26.32
C PHE A 187 -22.98 -33.49 25.36
N LYS A 188 -24.22 -33.50 25.84
CA LYS A 188 -25.37 -33.02 25.08
C LYS A 188 -25.53 -31.56 25.42
N THR A 189 -25.16 -30.68 24.49
CA THR A 189 -25.50 -29.26 24.56
C THR A 189 -26.97 -29.13 24.91
N ALA A 190 -27.29 -28.36 25.95
CA ALA A 190 -28.67 -28.12 26.32
C ALA A 190 -29.44 -27.58 25.12
N ALA A 191 -30.66 -28.08 24.89
CA ALA A 191 -31.46 -27.75 23.71
C ALA A 191 -31.72 -26.23 23.56
N ARG A 192 -31.59 -25.46 24.66
CA ARG A 192 -31.69 -23.99 24.68
C ARG A 192 -30.71 -23.32 23.72
N TYR A 193 -29.48 -23.82 23.57
CA TYR A 193 -28.45 -23.18 22.72
C TYR A 193 -28.64 -23.42 21.22
N SER A 194 -29.45 -24.41 20.84
CA SER A 194 -29.64 -24.83 19.45
C SER A 194 -31.05 -24.53 18.91
N ILE A 195 -32.03 -24.31 19.80
CA ILE A 195 -33.46 -24.18 19.46
C ILE A 195 -34.01 -22.81 19.91
N ALA A 196 -33.16 -21.90 20.41
CA ALA A 196 -33.60 -20.55 20.77
C ALA A 196 -34.27 -19.84 19.57
N PRO A 197 -35.44 -19.21 19.76
CA PRO A 197 -36.07 -18.38 18.74
C PRO A 197 -35.15 -17.25 18.28
N ILE A 198 -35.16 -16.95 16.97
CA ILE A 198 -34.27 -15.94 16.36
C ILE A 198 -34.41 -14.56 17.03
N HIS A 199 -35.63 -14.13 17.37
CA HIS A 199 -35.87 -12.85 18.03
C HIS A 199 -35.27 -12.76 19.45
N GLU A 200 -35.20 -13.87 20.19
CA GLU A 200 -34.53 -13.91 21.50
C GLU A 200 -33.01 -13.78 21.33
N LEU A 201 -32.45 -14.42 20.30
CA LEU A 201 -31.03 -14.31 19.96
C LEU A 201 -30.66 -12.89 19.51
N GLU A 202 -31.49 -12.25 18.69
CA GLU A 202 -31.33 -10.85 18.29
C GLU A 202 -31.39 -9.91 19.50
N THR A 203 -32.33 -10.13 20.42
CA THR A 203 -32.40 -9.37 21.67
C THR A 203 -31.14 -9.56 22.54
N MET A 204 -30.62 -10.79 22.61
CA MET A 204 -29.35 -11.06 23.33
C MET A 204 -28.17 -10.35 22.67
N VAL A 205 -28.11 -10.29 21.33
CA VAL A 205 -27.09 -9.54 20.60
C VAL A 205 -27.17 -8.07 20.98
N GLU A 206 -28.35 -7.45 20.90
CA GLU A 206 -28.52 -6.03 21.28
C GLU A 206 -28.09 -5.76 22.72
N VAL A 207 -28.39 -6.65 23.67
CA VAL A 207 -27.97 -6.50 25.07
C VAL A 207 -26.45 -6.58 25.22
N VAL A 208 -25.80 -7.51 24.53
CA VAL A 208 -24.33 -7.64 24.55
C VAL A 208 -23.67 -6.45 23.87
N ASP A 209 -24.23 -5.96 22.77
CA ASP A 209 -23.73 -4.76 22.07
C ASP A 209 -23.87 -3.51 22.96
N ILE A 210 -24.95 -3.37 23.74
CA ILE A 210 -25.08 -2.32 24.75
C ILE A 210 -23.99 -2.45 25.82
N LEU A 211 -23.68 -3.67 26.28
CA LEU A 211 -22.60 -3.89 27.24
C LEU A 211 -21.23 -3.54 26.66
N ALA A 212 -20.97 -3.89 25.40
CA ALA A 212 -19.74 -3.51 24.69
C ALA A 212 -19.63 -1.98 24.55
N PHE A 213 -20.72 -1.30 24.19
CA PHE A 213 -20.76 0.16 24.15
C PHE A 213 -20.48 0.79 25.53
N MET A 214 -21.06 0.24 26.59
CA MET A 214 -20.79 0.69 27.97
C MET A 214 -19.32 0.48 28.36
N GLN A 215 -18.68 -0.60 27.88
CA GLN A 215 -17.26 -0.85 28.08
C GLN A 215 -16.39 0.22 27.40
N HIS A 216 -16.72 0.65 26.18
CA HIS A 216 -16.02 1.76 25.52
C HIS A 216 -16.16 3.09 26.29
N LEU A 217 -17.35 3.39 26.84
CA LEU A 217 -17.51 4.57 27.70
C LEU A 217 -16.67 4.50 28.99
N ILE A 218 -16.48 3.29 29.54
CA ILE A 218 -15.58 3.06 30.69
C ILE A 218 -14.13 3.32 30.26
N GLU A 219 -13.72 2.86 29.08
CA GLU A 219 -12.39 3.09 28.53
C GLU A 219 -12.10 4.59 28.34
N ASP A 220 -13.05 5.37 27.82
CA ASP A 220 -12.94 6.84 27.69
C ASP A 220 -12.76 7.55 29.03
N ARG A 221 -13.49 7.10 30.06
CA ARG A 221 -13.29 7.57 31.44
C ARG A 221 -11.88 7.24 31.92
N ASN A 222 -11.38 6.04 31.63
CA ASN A 222 -10.04 5.60 32.07
C ASN A 222 -8.93 6.44 31.42
N ILE A 223 -9.07 6.79 30.14
CA ILE A 223 -8.19 7.76 29.47
C ILE A 223 -8.22 9.10 30.21
N SER A 224 -9.41 9.59 30.55
CA SER A 224 -9.57 10.86 31.29
C SER A 224 -8.86 10.85 32.66
N LEU A 225 -8.85 9.71 33.36
CA LEU A 225 -8.11 9.54 34.62
C LEU A 225 -6.59 9.61 34.40
N VAL A 226 -6.08 8.97 33.35
CA VAL A 226 -4.65 9.03 33.00
C VAL A 226 -4.25 10.47 32.64
N MET A 227 -5.08 11.19 31.89
CA MET A 227 -4.83 12.59 31.53
C MET A 227 -4.83 13.51 32.76
N HIS A 228 -5.72 13.27 33.73
CA HIS A 228 -5.71 14.00 34.99
C HIS A 228 -4.41 13.76 35.78
N ASN A 229 -3.95 12.51 35.85
CA ASN A 229 -2.69 12.17 36.51
C ASN A 229 -1.48 12.80 35.80
N PHE A 230 -1.49 12.83 34.46
CA PHE A 230 -0.47 13.55 33.69
C PHE A 230 -0.44 15.05 34.01
N TYR A 231 -1.61 15.70 34.09
CA TYR A 231 -1.71 17.11 34.49
C TYR A 231 -1.22 17.37 35.92
N ALA A 232 -1.54 16.48 36.87
CA ALA A 232 -1.08 16.56 38.25
C ALA A 232 0.46 16.41 38.36
N TRP A 233 1.05 15.56 37.52
CA TRP A 233 2.50 15.39 37.40
C TRP A 233 3.19 16.60 36.77
N GLU A 234 2.64 17.14 35.67
CA GLU A 234 3.19 18.29 34.95
C GLU A 234 3.15 19.58 35.78
N SER A 235 2.04 19.80 36.50
CA SER A 235 1.88 20.94 37.42
C SER A 235 2.75 20.85 38.69
N GLY A 236 3.44 19.71 38.90
CA GLY A 236 4.26 19.47 40.09
C GLY A 236 3.45 19.22 41.37
N SER A 237 2.14 19.05 41.25
CA SER A 237 1.24 18.70 42.35
C SER A 237 1.53 17.30 42.90
N GLU A 238 2.05 16.41 42.03
CA GLU A 238 2.32 15.03 42.34
C GLU A 238 3.75 14.61 41.93
N ARG A 239 4.52 14.06 42.87
CA ARG A 239 5.95 13.68 42.66
C ARG A 239 6.16 12.20 42.37
N ARG A 240 5.07 11.43 42.24
CA ARG A 240 5.11 10.00 41.95
C ARG A 240 5.65 9.76 40.55
N THR A 241 6.22 8.57 40.31
CA THR A 241 6.71 8.21 38.97
C THR A 241 5.54 8.00 38.00
N PRO A 242 5.72 8.20 36.69
CA PRO A 242 4.68 7.93 35.68
C PRO A 242 4.06 6.53 35.81
N THR A 243 4.88 5.51 36.10
CA THR A 243 4.43 4.13 36.36
C THR A 243 3.48 4.01 37.55
N GLU A 244 3.80 4.66 38.67
CA GLU A 244 2.95 4.63 39.87
C GLU A 244 1.61 5.34 39.64
N LEU A 245 1.61 6.41 38.85
CA LEU A 245 0.40 7.14 38.46
C LEU A 245 -0.48 6.35 37.51
N PHE A 246 0.12 5.57 36.60
CA PHE A 246 -0.61 4.66 35.73
C PHE A 246 -1.27 3.52 36.51
N GLU A 247 -0.56 2.89 37.45
CA GLU A 247 -1.15 1.86 38.31
C GLU A 247 -2.24 2.43 39.24
N ALA A 248 -2.09 3.67 39.71
CA ALA A 248 -3.14 4.35 40.43
C ALA A 248 -4.39 4.57 39.57
N ALA A 249 -4.22 4.94 38.29
CA ALA A 249 -5.33 5.07 37.34
C ALA A 249 -6.04 3.73 37.11
N ILE A 250 -5.30 2.62 37.01
CA ILE A 250 -5.88 1.28 36.88
C ILE A 250 -6.69 0.91 38.13
N VAL A 251 -6.18 1.16 39.33
CA VAL A 251 -6.94 0.91 40.56
C VAL A 251 -8.24 1.73 40.59
N SER A 252 -8.19 3.00 40.18
CA SER A 252 -9.37 3.88 40.08
C SER A 252 -10.33 3.49 38.94
N SER A 253 -9.84 2.88 37.86
CA SER A 253 -10.69 2.33 36.80
C SER A 253 -11.56 1.17 37.28
N GLY A 254 -11.09 0.43 38.30
CA GLY A 254 -11.84 -0.69 38.89
C GLY A 254 -13.17 -0.31 39.54
N GLU A 255 -13.37 0.96 39.91
CA GLU A 255 -14.63 1.47 40.49
C GLU A 255 -15.83 1.32 39.56
N LEU A 256 -15.61 1.49 38.25
CA LEU A 256 -16.64 1.44 37.22
C LEU A 256 -16.25 0.36 36.21
N SER A 257 -16.30 -0.89 36.63
CA SER A 257 -15.99 -2.05 35.80
C SER A 257 -17.17 -3.01 35.73
N LEU A 258 -17.25 -3.80 34.66
CA LEU A 258 -18.23 -4.89 34.52
C LEU A 258 -17.96 -6.09 35.45
N ASN A 259 -17.12 -5.90 36.50
CA ASN A 259 -16.76 -6.93 37.49
C ASN A 259 -17.94 -7.28 38.42
N ILE A 260 -18.93 -7.96 37.85
CA ILE A 260 -19.96 -8.67 38.60
C ILE A 260 -19.39 -10.06 38.94
N SER A 261 -19.65 -10.54 40.16
CA SER A 261 -19.38 -11.95 40.49
C SER A 261 -20.12 -12.84 39.50
N ASP A 262 -19.40 -13.67 38.74
CA ASP A 262 -19.88 -14.56 37.67
C ASP A 262 -20.00 -13.95 36.25
N PHE A 263 -19.49 -12.74 35.98
CA PHE A 263 -19.47 -12.16 34.61
C PHE A 263 -18.89 -13.11 33.57
N ASP A 264 -17.69 -13.65 33.82
CA ASP A 264 -17.03 -14.58 32.91
C ASP A 264 -17.89 -15.82 32.64
N LYS A 265 -18.57 -16.36 33.66
CA LYS A 265 -19.42 -17.54 33.51
C LYS A 265 -20.65 -17.24 32.65
N ILE A 266 -21.23 -16.06 32.81
CA ILE A 266 -22.39 -15.61 32.02
C ILE A 266 -21.96 -15.40 30.56
N MET A 267 -20.84 -14.73 30.30
CA MET A 267 -20.35 -14.53 28.94
C MET A 267 -19.93 -15.85 28.28
N LEU A 268 -19.26 -16.73 29.01
CA LEU A 268 -18.94 -18.08 28.54
C LEU A 268 -20.21 -18.89 28.23
N ASP A 269 -21.30 -18.72 29.00
CA ASP A 269 -22.60 -19.34 28.72
C ASP A 269 -23.21 -18.84 27.40
N VAL A 270 -23.10 -17.54 27.14
CA VAL A 270 -23.59 -16.90 25.91
C VAL A 270 -22.77 -17.32 24.68
N LEU A 271 -21.48 -17.59 24.82
CA LEU A 271 -20.67 -18.15 23.72
C LEU A 271 -21.16 -19.53 23.24
N MET A 272 -22.03 -20.21 24.00
CA MET A 272 -22.50 -21.56 23.69
C MET A 272 -23.64 -21.62 22.68
N PHE A 273 -24.29 -20.49 22.41
CA PHE A 273 -25.29 -20.37 21.37
C PHE A 273 -24.68 -20.59 19.98
N VAL A 274 -25.44 -21.24 19.08
CA VAL A 274 -25.01 -21.50 17.68
C VAL A 274 -25.17 -20.26 16.77
N HIS A 275 -25.34 -19.07 17.36
CA HIS A 275 -25.57 -17.82 16.65
C HIS A 275 -24.26 -17.03 16.51
N ARG A 276 -23.69 -16.98 15.30
CA ARG A 276 -22.37 -16.36 15.06
C ARG A 276 -22.26 -14.89 15.51
N PRO A 277 -23.23 -14.00 15.21
CA PRO A 277 -23.15 -12.61 15.67
C PRO A 277 -23.10 -12.48 17.19
N LEU A 278 -23.89 -13.28 17.91
CA LEU A 278 -23.92 -13.26 19.37
C LEU A 278 -22.59 -13.71 19.97
N VAL A 279 -22.00 -14.76 19.40
CA VAL A 279 -20.69 -15.27 19.81
C VAL A 279 -19.60 -14.21 19.58
N GLN A 280 -19.64 -13.51 18.45
CA GLN A 280 -18.67 -12.45 18.13
C GLN A 280 -18.74 -11.28 19.11
N SER A 281 -19.92 -10.67 19.30
CA SER A 281 -20.09 -9.54 20.24
C SER A 281 -19.74 -9.93 21.68
N THR A 282 -20.06 -11.16 22.08
CA THR A 282 -19.75 -11.67 23.43
C THR A 282 -18.24 -11.84 23.62
N LEU A 283 -17.53 -12.34 22.61
CA LEU A 283 -16.08 -12.50 22.65
C LEU A 283 -15.38 -11.14 22.72
N GLU A 284 -15.83 -10.17 21.95
CA GLU A 284 -15.31 -8.80 21.96
C GLU A 284 -15.46 -8.16 23.36
N CYS A 285 -16.64 -8.26 23.96
CA CYS A 285 -16.90 -7.76 25.31
C CYS A 285 -16.00 -8.44 26.37
N LEU A 286 -15.81 -9.77 26.25
CA LEU A 286 -14.95 -10.55 27.14
C LEU A 286 -13.46 -10.18 26.97
N MET A 287 -13.00 -10.01 25.73
CA MET A 287 -11.63 -9.56 25.45
C MET A 287 -11.38 -8.15 25.98
N ALA A 288 -12.31 -7.22 25.78
CA ALA A 288 -12.20 -5.85 26.28
C ALA A 288 -12.13 -5.80 27.81
N HIS A 289 -12.89 -6.66 28.50
CA HIS A 289 -12.86 -6.77 29.96
C HIS A 289 -11.50 -7.25 30.50
N HIS A 290 -10.88 -8.26 29.88
CA HIS A 290 -9.60 -8.83 30.32
C HIS A 290 -8.36 -8.11 29.76
N SER A 291 -8.52 -7.15 28.83
CA SER A 291 -7.39 -6.46 28.19
C SER A 291 -7.15 -5.04 28.70
N LEU A 292 -7.66 -4.67 29.87
CA LEU A 292 -7.72 -3.28 30.35
C LEU A 292 -6.37 -2.55 30.29
N ARG A 293 -5.25 -3.17 30.72
CA ARG A 293 -3.93 -2.52 30.65
C ARG A 293 -3.47 -2.34 29.21
N THR A 294 -3.61 -3.36 28.38
CA THR A 294 -3.21 -3.33 26.96
C THR A 294 -4.02 -2.28 26.18
N THR A 295 -5.34 -2.28 26.37
CA THR A 295 -6.26 -1.32 25.75
C THR A 295 -5.99 0.09 26.23
N LEU A 296 -5.79 0.31 27.54
CA LEU A 296 -5.48 1.65 28.07
C LEU A 296 -4.13 2.18 27.57
N LEU A 297 -3.09 1.34 27.46
CA LEU A 297 -1.80 1.72 26.88
C LEU A 297 -1.95 2.11 25.40
N SER A 298 -2.64 1.28 24.62
CA SER A 298 -2.93 1.56 23.20
C SER A 298 -3.72 2.86 23.03
N ASN A 299 -4.78 3.05 23.83
CA ASN A 299 -5.61 4.23 23.76
C ASN A 299 -4.84 5.49 24.12
N VAL A 300 -4.02 5.47 25.18
CA VAL A 300 -3.16 6.61 25.57
C VAL A 300 -2.13 6.94 24.48
N GLN A 301 -1.61 5.94 23.76
CA GLN A 301 -0.71 6.15 22.62
C GLN A 301 -1.40 6.91 21.47
N ASN A 302 -2.70 6.67 21.26
CA ASN A 302 -3.47 7.27 20.17
C ASN A 302 -4.09 8.64 20.54
N VAL A 303 -3.92 9.12 21.78
CA VAL A 303 -4.45 10.44 22.18
C VAL A 303 -3.56 11.56 21.66
N GLN A 304 -4.20 12.50 20.96
CA GLN A 304 -3.59 13.76 20.58
C GLN A 304 -3.80 14.84 21.66
N LEU A 305 -2.71 15.43 22.15
CA LEU A 305 -2.76 16.51 23.15
C LEU A 305 -2.85 17.88 22.47
N LEU A 306 -3.91 18.65 22.78
CA LEU A 306 -4.04 20.05 22.33
C LEU A 306 -3.38 21.00 23.34
N ALA A 307 -2.09 21.29 23.14
CA ALA A 307 -1.27 22.04 24.09
C ALA A 307 -1.54 23.55 24.16
N SER A 308 -2.25 24.14 23.19
CA SER A 308 -2.37 25.59 23.01
C SER A 308 -3.83 26.06 22.92
N PRO A 309 -4.19 27.22 23.48
CA PRO A 309 -5.53 27.80 23.28
C PRO A 309 -5.79 28.14 21.80
N LYS A 310 -4.72 28.37 21.01
CA LYS A 310 -4.84 28.53 19.55
C LYS A 310 -5.30 27.21 18.91
N ARG A 311 -4.64 26.09 19.26
CA ARG A 311 -4.98 24.75 18.76
C ARG A 311 -6.38 24.31 19.20
N GLU A 312 -6.77 24.62 20.43
CA GLU A 312 -8.12 24.33 20.92
C GLU A 312 -9.20 25.10 20.14
N LYS A 313 -8.94 26.36 19.82
CA LYS A 313 -9.84 27.15 18.96
C LYS A 313 -9.90 26.56 17.54
N GLN A 314 -8.74 26.19 16.97
CA GLN A 314 -8.67 25.54 15.66
C GLN A 314 -9.44 24.22 15.64
N HIS A 315 -9.30 23.38 16.66
CA HIS A 315 -10.09 22.15 16.80
C HIS A 315 -11.59 22.41 16.79
N ARG A 316 -12.07 23.37 17.59
CA ARG A 316 -13.50 23.73 17.61
C ARG A 316 -14.00 24.24 16.26
N GLU A 317 -13.19 25.05 15.59
CA GLU A 317 -13.51 25.60 14.26
C GLU A 317 -13.55 24.51 13.18
N VAL A 318 -12.51 23.67 13.13
CA VAL A 318 -12.41 22.53 12.20
C VAL A 318 -13.55 21.54 12.42
N ASN A 319 -13.85 21.17 13.67
CA ASN A 319 -14.93 20.24 13.96
C ASN A 319 -16.29 20.77 13.48
N ALA A 320 -16.58 22.06 13.71
CA ALA A 320 -17.80 22.67 13.20
C ALA A 320 -17.86 22.69 11.66
N MET A 321 -16.74 22.99 11.00
CA MET A 321 -16.63 22.98 9.54
C MET A 321 -16.80 21.57 8.96
N LEU A 322 -16.22 20.54 9.57
CA LEU A 322 -16.35 19.15 9.11
C LEU A 322 -17.76 18.61 9.29
N GLN A 323 -18.42 18.92 10.42
CA GLN A 323 -19.83 18.56 10.64
C GLN A 323 -20.75 19.20 9.59
N GLU A 324 -20.51 20.47 9.27
CA GLU A 324 -21.26 21.15 8.22
C GLU A 324 -20.98 20.54 6.83
N LEU A 325 -19.72 20.24 6.53
CA LEU A 325 -19.33 19.60 5.27
C LEU A 325 -19.98 18.21 5.13
N GLU A 326 -20.03 17.42 6.20
CA GLU A 326 -20.70 16.12 6.22
C GLU A 326 -22.20 16.26 5.95
N GLN A 327 -22.86 17.18 6.64
CA GLN A 327 -24.29 17.46 6.41
C GLN A 327 -24.55 17.89 4.96
N ASN A 328 -23.71 18.76 4.40
CA ASN A 328 -23.85 19.23 3.04
C ASN A 328 -23.62 18.08 2.04
N ALA A 329 -22.63 17.21 2.27
CA ALA A 329 -22.37 16.04 1.44
C ALA A 329 -23.55 15.05 1.44
N GLU A 330 -24.15 14.78 2.60
CA GLU A 330 -25.30 13.87 2.73
C GLU A 330 -26.58 14.44 2.10
N THR A 331 -26.70 15.76 2.03
CA THR A 331 -27.85 16.44 1.43
C THR A 331 -27.61 16.90 -0.01
N HIS A 332 -26.48 16.51 -0.63
CA HIS A 332 -26.08 16.97 -1.96
C HIS A 332 -27.13 16.66 -3.04
N GLU A 333 -27.87 15.56 -2.92
CA GLU A 333 -28.99 15.24 -3.82
C GLU A 333 -30.07 16.34 -3.87
N LEU A 334 -30.20 17.14 -2.81
CA LEU A 334 -31.24 18.17 -2.71
C LEU A 334 -30.81 19.51 -3.32
N TRP A 335 -29.53 19.87 -3.22
CA TRP A 335 -29.04 21.19 -3.63
C TRP A 335 -28.05 21.14 -4.82
N GLY A 336 -27.60 19.95 -5.21
CA GLY A 336 -26.61 19.76 -6.27
C GLY A 336 -27.05 20.25 -7.65
N GLU A 337 -28.36 20.30 -7.92
CA GLU A 337 -28.93 20.82 -9.17
C GLU A 337 -28.95 22.36 -9.25
N LEU A 338 -28.69 23.06 -8.14
CA LEU A 338 -28.58 24.54 -8.05
C LEU A 338 -29.83 25.30 -8.55
N GLU A 339 -31.02 24.73 -8.36
CA GLU A 339 -32.29 25.32 -8.81
C GLU A 339 -32.65 26.60 -8.04
N THR A 340 -32.35 26.65 -6.74
CA THR A 340 -32.70 27.79 -5.87
C THR A 340 -31.49 28.63 -5.45
N GLU A 341 -31.72 29.88 -5.05
CA GLU A 341 -30.66 30.75 -4.53
C GLU A 341 -30.06 30.18 -3.23
N GLN A 342 -30.84 29.46 -2.42
CA GLN A 342 -30.37 28.82 -1.20
C GLN A 342 -29.39 27.67 -1.49
N ASP A 343 -29.60 26.95 -2.59
CA ASP A 343 -28.71 25.88 -3.04
C ASP A 343 -27.35 26.45 -3.48
N ARG A 344 -27.38 27.60 -4.19
CA ARG A 344 -26.17 28.33 -4.60
C ARG A 344 -25.38 28.84 -3.40
N GLU A 345 -26.05 29.36 -2.38
CA GLU A 345 -25.41 29.79 -1.12
C GLU A 345 -24.78 28.59 -0.38
N THR A 346 -25.48 27.47 -0.29
CA THR A 346 -24.99 26.23 0.37
C THR A 346 -23.76 25.68 -0.33
N ASN A 347 -23.79 25.65 -1.66
CA ASN A 347 -22.66 25.24 -2.48
C ASN A 347 -21.44 26.17 -2.31
N ALA A 348 -21.64 27.49 -2.35
CA ALA A 348 -20.56 28.46 -2.16
C ALA A 348 -19.91 28.31 -0.77
N ARG A 349 -20.73 28.10 0.26
CA ARG A 349 -20.28 27.86 1.63
C ARG A 349 -19.50 26.55 1.76
N THR A 350 -19.94 25.47 1.09
CA THR A 350 -19.23 24.18 1.07
C THR A 350 -17.84 24.32 0.45
N LYS A 351 -17.72 25.06 -0.66
CA LYS A 351 -16.42 25.37 -1.28
C LYS A 351 -15.52 26.19 -0.37
N GLU A 352 -16.09 27.21 0.30
CA GLU A 352 -15.35 28.05 1.24
C GLU A 352 -14.82 27.21 2.43
N ILE A 353 -15.59 26.25 2.92
CA ILE A 353 -15.16 25.33 3.99
C ILE A 353 -13.95 24.49 3.53
N LEU A 354 -14.03 23.86 2.35
CA LEU A 354 -12.93 23.04 1.82
C LEU A 354 -11.64 23.86 1.62
N GLN A 355 -11.77 25.09 1.12
CA GLN A 355 -10.64 26.01 0.96
C GLN A 355 -10.03 26.41 2.32
N LYS A 356 -10.86 26.79 3.30
CA LYS A 356 -10.39 27.13 4.65
C LYS A 356 -9.71 25.95 5.34
N LEU A 357 -10.25 24.74 5.23
CA LEU A 357 -9.62 23.53 5.76
C LEU A 357 -8.25 23.27 5.12
N SER A 358 -8.13 23.50 3.81
CA SER A 358 -6.84 23.39 3.11
C SER A 358 -5.85 24.44 3.59
N GLU A 359 -6.29 25.69 3.80
CA GLU A 359 -5.45 26.78 4.29
C GLU A 359 -4.97 26.59 5.73
N ILE A 360 -5.81 26.04 6.62
CA ILE A 360 -5.44 25.78 8.02
C ILE A 360 -4.33 24.72 8.12
N CYS A 361 -4.32 23.75 7.19
CA CYS A 361 -3.30 22.70 7.15
C CYS A 361 -1.98 23.17 6.50
N ARG A 362 -2.03 24.22 5.68
CA ARG A 362 -0.89 24.69 4.88
C ARG A 362 -0.02 25.70 5.63
N VAL A 363 1.29 25.41 5.71
CA VAL A 363 2.28 26.29 6.35
C VAL A 363 3.40 26.63 5.37
N ALA A 364 3.77 27.91 5.27
CA ALA A 364 4.80 28.37 4.35
C ALA A 364 6.20 27.91 4.77
N ASN A 365 6.97 27.36 3.83
CA ASN A 365 8.31 26.87 4.10
C ASN A 365 9.28 28.04 4.39
N PHE A 366 9.95 27.98 5.54
CA PHE A 366 10.98 28.98 5.88
C PHE A 366 12.27 28.74 5.08
N VAL A 367 12.64 27.46 4.93
CA VAL A 367 13.83 26.98 4.22
C VAL A 367 13.48 26.63 2.78
N LEU A 368 14.44 26.79 1.86
CA LEU A 368 14.31 26.34 0.49
C LEU A 368 14.30 24.80 0.43
N GLU A 369 13.22 24.27 -0.12
CA GLU A 369 13.05 22.89 -0.55
C GLU A 369 12.71 22.88 -2.04
N PHE A 370 13.29 21.97 -2.83
CA PHE A 370 13.04 21.97 -4.28
C PHE A 370 11.55 21.72 -4.55
N ASP A 371 10.95 22.56 -5.40
CA ASP A 371 9.56 22.45 -5.85
C ASP A 371 8.48 22.55 -4.74
N GLU A 372 8.85 22.82 -3.48
CA GLU A 372 7.93 22.78 -2.32
C GLU A 372 7.80 24.11 -1.57
N GLN A 373 6.80 24.91 -1.94
CA GLN A 373 6.58 26.22 -1.32
C GLN A 373 6.00 26.15 0.11
N TYR A 374 5.28 25.09 0.42
CA TYR A 374 4.57 24.91 1.68
C TYR A 374 4.73 23.46 2.15
N HIS A 375 4.67 23.28 3.46
CA HIS A 375 4.56 21.97 4.10
C HIS A 375 3.23 21.87 4.85
N ALA A 376 2.83 20.64 5.19
CA ALA A 376 1.64 20.40 5.99
C ALA A 376 1.94 20.52 7.49
N ASP A 377 0.96 20.99 8.25
CA ASP A 377 1.00 20.99 9.72
C ASP A 377 0.58 19.62 10.26
N THR A 378 1.56 18.84 10.73
CA THR A 378 1.35 17.47 11.23
C THR A 378 0.29 17.37 12.33
N GLU A 379 0.19 18.35 13.24
CA GLU A 379 -0.82 18.33 14.31
C GLU A 379 -2.24 18.53 13.74
N ILE A 380 -2.39 19.35 12.69
CA ILE A 380 -3.68 19.54 12.02
C ILE A 380 -4.04 18.31 11.16
N GLN A 381 -3.06 17.66 10.54
CA GLN A 381 -3.29 16.40 9.82
C GLN A 381 -3.80 15.30 10.74
N ASP A 382 -3.21 15.16 11.94
CA ASP A 382 -3.67 14.20 12.94
C ASP A 382 -5.07 14.58 13.48
N LEU A 383 -5.35 15.88 13.64
CA LEU A 383 -6.66 16.38 14.01
C LEU A 383 -7.73 15.99 12.97
N TYR A 384 -7.42 16.17 11.68
CA TYR A 384 -8.31 15.78 10.58
C TYR A 384 -8.58 14.28 10.57
N ARG A 385 -7.56 13.45 10.87
CA ARG A 385 -7.72 12.00 10.97
C ARG A 385 -8.66 11.64 12.11
N ASN A 386 -8.46 12.24 13.27
CA ASN A 386 -9.25 11.98 14.47
C ASN A 386 -10.72 12.43 14.34
N LEU A 387 -10.99 13.44 13.50
CA LEU A 387 -12.34 13.95 13.23
C LEU A 387 -13.03 13.28 12.03
N GLY A 388 -12.41 12.28 11.39
CA GLY A 388 -13.01 11.57 10.26
C GLY A 388 -13.06 12.36 8.95
N CYS A 389 -12.12 13.29 8.75
CA CYS A 389 -12.07 14.13 7.55
C CYS A 389 -11.93 13.31 6.25
N PHE A 390 -11.19 12.21 6.30
CA PHE A 390 -10.96 11.36 5.13
C PHE A 390 -12.25 10.71 4.64
N GLU A 391 -13.05 10.15 5.56
CA GLU A 391 -14.33 9.51 5.29
C GLU A 391 -15.33 10.50 4.69
N ILE A 392 -15.38 11.73 5.24
CA ILE A 392 -16.22 12.82 4.71
C ILE A 392 -15.77 13.20 3.29
N CYS A 393 -14.46 13.34 3.05
CA CYS A 393 -13.94 13.63 1.71
C CYS A 393 -14.28 12.51 0.72
N MET A 394 -14.17 11.24 1.12
CA MET A 394 -14.54 10.12 0.26
C MET A 394 -16.05 10.08 -0.05
N LYS A 395 -16.92 10.47 0.90
CA LYS A 395 -18.36 10.68 0.61
C LYS A 395 -18.56 11.71 -0.50
N VAL A 396 -17.88 12.86 -0.44
CA VAL A 396 -17.96 13.90 -1.49
C VAL A 396 -17.39 13.38 -2.82
N MET A 397 -16.28 12.64 -2.79
CA MET A 397 -15.69 12.05 -3.99
C MET A 397 -16.59 10.99 -4.65
N GLY A 398 -17.42 10.30 -3.88
CA GLY A 398 -18.44 9.37 -4.40
C GLY A 398 -19.50 10.05 -5.26
N LEU A 399 -19.73 11.35 -5.09
CA LEU A 399 -20.64 12.15 -5.94
C LEU A 399 -20.13 12.27 -7.38
N LEU A 400 -18.86 11.95 -7.63
CA LEU A 400 -18.29 12.01 -8.97
C LEU A 400 -18.92 11.00 -9.94
N ASP A 401 -19.55 9.95 -9.43
CA ASP A 401 -20.25 8.95 -10.25
C ASP A 401 -21.58 9.48 -10.81
N SER A 402 -22.10 10.59 -10.27
CA SER A 402 -23.26 11.29 -10.84
C SER A 402 -22.88 12.37 -11.85
N VAL A 403 -21.59 12.56 -12.14
CA VAL A 403 -21.09 13.57 -13.07
C VAL A 403 -20.98 12.98 -14.46
N ASP A 404 -22.07 13.07 -15.22
CA ASP A 404 -22.11 12.68 -16.63
C ASP A 404 -22.14 13.91 -17.54
N ALA A 405 -21.55 13.75 -18.73
CA ALA A 405 -21.74 14.71 -19.81
C ALA A 405 -23.06 14.40 -20.54
N ASP A 406 -23.75 15.44 -21.02
CA ASP A 406 -24.95 15.26 -21.83
C ASP A 406 -24.63 14.54 -23.15
N GLU A 407 -25.67 14.16 -23.92
CA GLU A 407 -25.53 13.45 -25.22
C GLU A 407 -24.59 14.16 -26.22
N ASP A 408 -24.43 15.48 -26.08
CA ASP A 408 -23.55 16.33 -26.91
C ASP A 408 -22.12 16.49 -26.33
N GLY A 409 -21.78 15.83 -25.22
CA GLY A 409 -20.49 15.94 -24.54
C GLY A 409 -20.29 17.24 -23.76
N VAL A 410 -21.37 17.97 -23.46
CA VAL A 410 -21.35 19.21 -22.67
C VAL A 410 -21.76 18.90 -21.24
N TYR A 411 -21.01 19.39 -20.27
CA TYR A 411 -21.36 19.26 -18.86
C TYR A 411 -22.34 20.34 -18.44
N GLN A 412 -23.41 19.94 -17.76
CA GLN A 412 -24.36 20.86 -17.13
C GLN A 412 -23.71 21.65 -15.99
N GLU A 413 -24.30 22.79 -15.61
CA GLU A 413 -23.81 23.65 -14.51
C GLU A 413 -23.67 22.86 -13.21
N ALA A 414 -24.64 21.99 -12.90
CA ALA A 414 -24.61 21.08 -11.76
C ALA A 414 -23.43 20.09 -11.81
N ALA A 415 -23.18 19.47 -12.97
CA ALA A 415 -22.08 18.52 -13.15
C ALA A 415 -20.70 19.19 -12.98
N LEU A 416 -20.52 20.39 -13.54
CA LEU A 416 -19.30 21.19 -13.34
C LEU A 416 -19.12 21.59 -11.88
N ASN A 417 -20.22 21.87 -11.18
CA ASN A 417 -20.18 22.22 -9.77
C ASN A 417 -19.72 21.06 -8.88
N THR A 418 -20.30 19.87 -9.05
CA THR A 418 -19.90 18.66 -8.34
C THR A 418 -18.43 18.31 -8.61
N ARG A 419 -17.97 18.50 -9.86
CA ARG A 419 -16.56 18.32 -10.22
C ARG A 419 -15.64 19.30 -9.49
N ASP A 420 -16.05 20.56 -9.35
CA ASP A 420 -15.28 21.57 -8.60
C ASP A 420 -15.23 21.27 -7.10
N LEU A 421 -16.31 20.75 -6.51
CA LEU A 421 -16.29 20.24 -5.13
C LEU A 421 -15.27 19.11 -4.97
N CYS A 422 -15.28 18.13 -5.88
CA CYS A 422 -14.30 17.04 -5.88
C CYS A 422 -12.86 17.55 -6.04
N LEU A 423 -12.63 18.57 -6.86
CA LEU A 423 -11.33 19.22 -7.03
C LEU A 423 -10.86 19.85 -5.71
N GLN A 424 -11.72 20.57 -5.00
CA GLN A 424 -11.40 21.15 -3.69
C GLN A 424 -11.17 20.07 -2.62
N CYS A 425 -11.92 18.97 -2.66
CA CYS A 425 -11.68 17.81 -1.80
C CYS A 425 -10.30 17.18 -2.06
N ASN A 426 -9.91 17.00 -3.31
CA ASN A 426 -8.56 16.51 -3.65
C ASN A 426 -7.46 17.49 -3.22
N ALA A 427 -7.71 18.81 -3.28
CA ALA A 427 -6.78 19.80 -2.75
C ALA A 427 -6.61 19.66 -1.21
N LEU A 428 -7.70 19.42 -0.47
CA LEU A 428 -7.64 19.12 0.95
C LEU A 428 -6.93 17.80 1.24
N LEU A 429 -7.25 16.74 0.50
CA LEU A 429 -6.64 15.42 0.64
C LEU A 429 -5.13 15.43 0.34
N TYR A 430 -4.69 16.25 -0.62
CA TYR A 430 -3.26 16.46 -0.86
C TYR A 430 -2.54 16.91 0.42
N TRP A 431 -3.05 17.96 1.10
CA TRP A 431 -2.48 18.43 2.36
C TRP A 431 -2.67 17.44 3.51
N TYR A 432 -3.75 16.66 3.50
CA TYR A 432 -4.02 15.65 4.51
C TYR A 432 -2.99 14.50 4.50
N PHE A 433 -2.53 14.08 3.32
CA PHE A 433 -1.58 12.98 3.18
C PHE A 433 -0.11 13.42 3.19
N LEU A 434 0.20 14.67 2.80
CA LEU A 434 1.57 15.13 2.58
C LEU A 434 2.47 14.91 3.82
N GLY A 435 3.40 13.95 3.72
CA GLY A 435 4.41 13.68 4.75
C GLY A 435 3.91 12.99 6.03
N ASN A 436 2.65 12.52 6.09
CA ASN A 436 2.09 11.84 7.26
C ASN A 436 1.82 10.35 6.98
N ALA A 437 2.68 9.48 7.52
CA ALA A 437 2.67 8.04 7.24
C ALA A 437 1.37 7.32 7.63
N GLN A 438 0.68 7.76 8.68
CA GLN A 438 -0.58 7.16 9.13
C GLN A 438 -1.74 7.53 8.20
N ASN A 439 -1.82 8.81 7.82
CA ASN A 439 -2.85 9.28 6.89
C ASN A 439 -2.64 8.65 5.50
N GLN A 440 -1.40 8.57 5.04
CA GLN A 440 -1.05 7.97 3.75
C GLN A 440 -1.50 6.50 3.61
N GLU A 441 -1.54 5.74 4.71
CA GLU A 441 -2.04 4.36 4.71
C GLU A 441 -3.54 4.29 4.36
N GLN A 442 -4.35 5.26 4.83
CA GLN A 442 -5.77 5.37 4.44
C GLN A 442 -5.90 5.67 2.94
N GLY A 443 -5.11 6.61 2.43
CA GLY A 443 -5.10 6.96 1.00
C GLY A 443 -4.66 5.80 0.11
N TYR A 444 -3.65 5.03 0.54
CA TYR A 444 -3.19 3.82 -0.17
C TYR A 444 -4.29 2.76 -0.29
N GLY A 445 -5.14 2.61 0.75
CA GLY A 445 -6.31 1.74 0.69
C GLY A 445 -7.30 2.07 -0.43
N GLN A 446 -7.33 3.32 -0.89
CA GLN A 446 -8.18 3.81 -1.98
C GLN A 446 -7.38 4.18 -3.25
N LEU A 447 -6.15 3.67 -3.40
CA LEU A 447 -5.27 4.04 -4.53
C LEU A 447 -5.91 3.78 -5.90
N SER A 448 -6.64 2.66 -6.06
CA SER A 448 -7.29 2.31 -7.33
C SER A 448 -8.25 3.41 -7.80
N PHE A 449 -9.06 3.96 -6.88
CA PHE A 449 -9.97 5.06 -7.18
C PHE A 449 -9.24 6.32 -7.66
N PHE A 450 -8.13 6.68 -7.01
CA PHE A 450 -7.35 7.86 -7.41
C PHE A 450 -6.65 7.68 -8.77
N LEU A 451 -6.25 6.45 -9.12
CA LEU A 451 -5.69 6.13 -10.43
C LEU A 451 -6.74 6.13 -11.54
N GLU A 452 -7.95 5.62 -11.27
CA GLU A 452 -9.07 5.63 -12.23
C GLU A 452 -9.62 7.04 -12.47
N SER A 453 -9.48 7.95 -11.50
CA SER A 453 -9.95 9.33 -11.60
C SER A 453 -8.93 10.33 -12.16
N LEU A 454 -7.76 9.89 -12.64
CA LEU A 454 -6.71 10.78 -13.19
C LEU A 454 -7.18 11.62 -14.39
N ASP A 455 -8.14 11.10 -15.16
CA ASP A 455 -8.68 11.73 -16.38
C ASP A 455 -9.87 12.65 -16.12
N LYS A 456 -10.38 12.67 -14.89
CA LYS A 456 -11.58 13.44 -14.53
C LYS A 456 -11.28 14.93 -14.25
N GLU A 457 -10.05 15.39 -14.48
CA GLU A 457 -9.59 16.78 -14.27
C GLU A 457 -9.75 17.32 -12.84
N ILE A 458 -9.88 16.45 -11.84
CA ILE A 458 -10.06 16.81 -10.42
C ILE A 458 -8.73 16.84 -9.63
N LYS A 459 -7.58 16.85 -10.31
CA LYS A 459 -6.24 16.83 -9.69
C LYS A 459 -5.91 15.61 -8.81
N SER A 460 -6.49 14.43 -9.09
CA SER A 460 -6.16 13.18 -8.38
C SER A 460 -4.66 12.82 -8.42
N HIS A 461 -3.94 13.27 -9.45
CA HIS A 461 -2.49 13.06 -9.56
C HIS A 461 -1.70 13.67 -8.38
N HIS A 462 -2.13 14.82 -7.85
CA HIS A 462 -1.50 15.42 -6.67
C HIS A 462 -1.71 14.55 -5.43
N VAL A 463 -2.91 13.98 -5.26
CA VAL A 463 -3.22 13.08 -4.15
C VAL A 463 -2.38 11.80 -4.23
N VAL A 464 -2.24 11.21 -5.43
CA VAL A 464 -1.34 10.06 -5.65
C VAL A 464 0.09 10.39 -5.23
N MET A 465 0.60 11.57 -5.60
CA MET A 465 1.94 12.00 -5.18
C MET A 465 2.06 12.16 -3.66
N ALA A 466 1.05 12.74 -3.01
CA ALA A 466 1.04 12.93 -1.57
C ALA A 466 0.95 11.62 -0.77
N ILE A 467 0.24 10.60 -1.29
CA ILE A 467 0.12 9.27 -0.65
C ILE A 467 1.48 8.60 -0.46
N PHE A 468 2.38 8.75 -1.43
CA PHE A 468 3.69 8.09 -1.37
C PHE A 468 4.81 8.97 -0.84
N LYS A 469 4.63 10.30 -0.78
CA LYS A 469 5.68 11.26 -0.39
C LYS A 469 6.39 10.84 0.90
N ASP A 470 7.70 10.63 0.81
CA ASP A 470 8.60 10.22 1.89
C ASP A 470 8.25 8.90 2.61
N ASN A 471 7.37 8.07 2.03
CA ASN A 471 6.90 6.82 2.62
C ASN A 471 7.45 5.59 1.89
N GLU A 472 8.65 5.17 2.28
CA GLU A 472 9.33 4.02 1.68
C GLU A 472 8.52 2.71 1.77
N ARG A 473 7.76 2.51 2.86
CA ARG A 473 6.95 1.29 3.07
C ARG A 473 5.89 1.17 1.98
N LEU A 474 5.10 2.22 1.77
CA LEU A 474 4.02 2.21 0.79
C LEU A 474 4.55 2.12 -0.64
N MET A 475 5.64 2.83 -0.95
CA MET A 475 6.28 2.74 -2.27
C MET A 475 6.68 1.30 -2.63
N ARG A 476 7.21 0.53 -1.66
CA ARG A 476 7.58 -0.89 -1.87
C ARG A 476 6.38 -1.83 -2.01
N LEU A 477 5.25 -1.49 -1.42
CA LEU A 477 4.02 -2.30 -1.48
C LEU A 477 3.23 -2.09 -2.79
N SER A 478 3.47 -0.98 -3.50
CA SER A 478 2.74 -0.62 -4.71
C SER A 478 2.84 -1.69 -5.82
N PRO A 479 1.72 -2.23 -6.31
CA PRO A 479 1.72 -3.20 -7.40
C PRO A 479 2.28 -2.63 -8.70
N HIS A 480 3.24 -3.33 -9.33
CA HIS A 480 3.78 -2.92 -10.64
C HIS A 480 2.78 -3.09 -11.81
N SER A 481 1.66 -3.78 -11.60
CA SER A 481 0.58 -3.87 -12.60
C SER A 481 0.04 -2.50 -12.97
N HIS A 482 -0.14 -1.61 -11.99
CA HIS A 482 -0.63 -0.24 -12.21
C HIS A 482 0.25 0.55 -13.20
N LEU A 483 1.56 0.33 -13.21
CA LEU A 483 2.46 0.98 -14.15
C LEU A 483 2.16 0.59 -15.61
N ASN A 484 1.79 -0.67 -15.84
CA ASN A 484 1.43 -1.13 -17.18
C ASN A 484 0.09 -0.55 -17.63
N ASP A 485 -0.87 -0.42 -16.71
CA ASP A 485 -2.18 0.14 -17.01
C ASP A 485 -2.09 1.65 -17.29
N LEU A 486 -1.29 2.39 -16.53
CA LEU A 486 -1.02 3.80 -16.82
C LEU A 486 -0.34 4.02 -18.18
N VAL A 487 0.58 3.13 -18.59
CA VAL A 487 1.13 3.21 -19.95
C VAL A 487 0.06 2.94 -21.02
N LYS A 488 -0.89 2.02 -20.80
CA LYS A 488 -2.01 1.82 -21.74
C LYS A 488 -2.85 3.10 -21.85
N LEU A 489 -3.12 3.78 -20.73
CA LEU A 489 -3.84 5.05 -20.73
C LEU A 489 -3.10 6.12 -21.53
N ILE A 490 -1.78 6.26 -21.36
CA ILE A 490 -0.96 7.18 -22.18
C ILE A 490 -1.10 6.88 -23.68
N LEU A 491 -1.12 5.59 -24.06
CA LEU A 491 -1.25 5.17 -25.46
C LEU A 491 -2.66 5.38 -26.04
N GLN A 492 -3.69 5.33 -25.20
CA GLN A 492 -5.10 5.46 -25.62
C GLN A 492 -5.58 6.91 -25.61
N ASN A 493 -5.32 7.62 -24.53
CA ASN A 493 -5.88 8.95 -24.24
C ASN A 493 -4.91 10.09 -24.57
N GLY A 494 -3.63 9.77 -24.77
CA GLY A 494 -2.59 10.72 -25.15
C GLY A 494 -1.62 11.06 -24.02
N LYS A 495 -0.70 11.97 -24.31
CA LYS A 495 0.42 12.33 -23.43
C LYS A 495 0.00 13.38 -22.40
N SER A 496 -0.46 12.92 -21.23
CA SER A 496 -0.80 13.76 -20.08
C SER A 496 0.15 13.49 -18.90
N HIS A 497 0.64 14.55 -18.23
CA HIS A 497 1.53 14.41 -17.07
C HIS A 497 0.85 13.71 -15.89
N HIS A 498 -0.48 13.72 -15.82
CA HIS A 498 -1.24 13.07 -14.75
C HIS A 498 -0.96 11.57 -14.66
N TYR A 499 -0.77 10.89 -15.80
CA TYR A 499 -0.46 9.46 -15.85
C TYR A 499 0.93 9.12 -15.32
N LEU A 500 1.84 10.10 -15.28
CA LEU A 500 3.21 9.91 -14.80
C LEU A 500 3.32 10.09 -13.28
N ALA A 501 2.26 10.53 -12.61
CA ALA A 501 2.27 10.83 -11.18
C ALA A 501 2.72 9.64 -10.33
N LEU A 502 2.15 8.44 -10.54
CA LEU A 502 2.56 7.24 -9.80
C LEU A 502 4.04 6.90 -10.04
N PHE A 503 4.54 7.09 -11.27
CA PHE A 503 5.94 6.80 -11.60
C PHE A 503 6.90 7.73 -10.85
N ALA A 504 6.57 9.02 -10.78
CA ALA A 504 7.36 10.02 -10.04
C ALA A 504 7.30 9.78 -8.52
N SER A 505 6.22 9.16 -8.04
CA SER A 505 5.96 9.01 -6.61
C SER A 505 6.67 7.82 -5.96
N ILE A 506 7.07 6.81 -6.74
CA ILE A 506 7.58 5.53 -6.20
C ILE A 506 9.06 5.26 -6.53
N SER A 507 9.76 6.22 -7.14
CA SER A 507 11.13 6.10 -7.64
C SER A 507 12.20 6.11 -6.53
N ASN A 508 12.13 7.06 -5.60
CA ASN A 508 13.15 7.29 -4.56
C ASN A 508 12.55 7.98 -3.31
N VAL A 509 13.30 7.94 -2.20
CA VAL A 509 12.98 8.68 -0.96
C VAL A 509 14.20 9.50 -0.56
N GLY A 510 14.18 10.80 -0.85
CA GLY A 510 15.37 11.64 -0.78
C GLY A 510 16.53 11.01 -1.58
N ASP A 511 17.69 10.85 -0.95
CA ASP A 511 18.88 10.21 -1.53
C ASP A 511 18.85 8.66 -1.53
N ARG A 512 17.77 8.03 -1.04
CA ARG A 512 17.65 6.58 -0.93
C ARG A 512 16.93 5.99 -2.14
N ASN A 513 17.49 4.93 -2.70
CA ASN A 513 16.93 4.26 -3.87
C ASN A 513 15.95 3.14 -3.52
N ILE A 514 14.93 2.98 -4.37
CA ILE A 514 14.03 1.83 -4.39
C ILE A 514 14.27 1.07 -5.70
N THR A 515 15.36 0.31 -5.73
CA THR A 515 15.91 -0.31 -6.95
C THR A 515 14.90 -1.12 -7.76
N GLU A 516 13.99 -1.82 -7.09
CA GLU A 516 12.95 -2.62 -7.74
C GLU A 516 11.97 -1.74 -8.54
N ASN A 517 11.46 -0.67 -7.92
CA ASN A 517 10.56 0.27 -8.57
C ASN A 517 11.27 1.02 -9.70
N GLN A 518 12.48 1.53 -9.45
CA GLN A 518 13.29 2.22 -10.47
C GLN A 518 13.50 1.35 -11.70
N PHE A 519 13.85 0.06 -11.51
CA PHE A 519 14.03 -0.87 -12.60
C PHE A 519 12.73 -1.10 -13.39
N GLN A 520 11.60 -1.29 -12.71
CA GLN A 520 10.32 -1.54 -13.39
C GLN A 520 9.81 -0.31 -14.13
N ILE A 521 9.89 0.88 -13.53
CA ILE A 521 9.54 2.16 -14.17
C ILE A 521 10.31 2.31 -15.48
N VAL A 522 11.64 2.19 -15.41
CA VAL A 522 12.52 2.37 -16.57
C VAL A 522 12.25 1.28 -17.61
N LYS A 523 12.07 0.02 -17.20
CA LYS A 523 11.75 -1.08 -18.12
C LYS A 523 10.45 -0.83 -18.89
N VAL A 524 9.40 -0.38 -18.20
CA VAL A 524 8.07 -0.14 -18.79
C VAL A 524 8.10 1.07 -19.74
N LEU A 525 8.66 2.20 -19.31
CA LEU A 525 8.69 3.44 -20.09
C LEU A 525 9.70 3.41 -21.27
N THR A 526 10.83 2.71 -21.11
CA THR A 526 11.94 2.73 -22.11
C THR A 526 11.96 1.52 -23.04
N SER A 527 10.93 0.68 -23.02
CA SER A 527 10.79 -0.44 -23.95
C SER A 527 10.74 0.07 -25.41
N PRO A 528 11.51 -0.49 -26.37
CA PRO A 528 11.73 0.15 -27.68
C PRO A 528 10.47 0.52 -28.50
N GLY A 529 9.40 -0.27 -28.38
CA GLY A 529 8.13 0.01 -29.05
C GLY A 529 7.25 1.03 -28.32
N ILE A 530 7.35 1.07 -26.98
CA ILE A 530 6.59 1.97 -26.11
C ILE A 530 7.27 3.35 -26.13
N LEU A 531 8.59 3.39 -25.95
CA LEU A 531 9.37 4.63 -25.84
C LEU A 531 9.06 5.59 -26.98
N LYS A 532 9.06 5.14 -28.24
CA LYS A 532 8.76 5.99 -29.40
C LYS A 532 7.36 6.62 -29.38
N GLN A 533 6.40 5.96 -28.73
CA GLN A 533 5.02 6.43 -28.65
C GLN A 533 4.82 7.33 -27.43
N VAL A 534 5.46 7.01 -26.30
CA VAL A 534 5.31 7.76 -25.05
C VAL A 534 6.29 8.92 -24.92
N SER A 535 7.44 8.92 -25.59
CA SER A 535 8.42 10.01 -25.50
C SER A 535 7.90 11.30 -26.13
N ALA A 536 8.18 12.45 -25.53
CA ALA A 536 7.98 13.77 -26.14
C ALA A 536 9.29 14.56 -26.02
N PHE A 537 9.72 15.21 -27.10
CA PHE A 537 10.89 16.12 -27.15
C PHE A 537 12.23 15.53 -26.71
N PHE A 538 12.42 14.21 -26.85
CA PHE A 538 13.71 13.54 -26.66
C PHE A 538 14.48 13.52 -27.99
N CYS A 539 14.77 14.71 -28.52
CA CYS A 539 15.33 14.90 -29.85
C CYS A 539 16.45 15.94 -29.87
N SER A 540 17.16 16.03 -30.99
CA SER A 540 18.18 17.07 -31.20
C SER A 540 17.53 18.45 -31.36
N VAL A 541 18.29 19.50 -31.03
CA VAL A 541 17.89 20.90 -31.21
C VAL A 541 17.59 21.25 -32.67
N ASP A 542 18.13 20.47 -33.61
CA ASP A 542 17.94 20.63 -35.05
C ASP A 542 16.67 19.92 -35.58
N ASP A 543 15.95 19.18 -34.72
CA ASP A 543 14.75 18.42 -35.08
C ASP A 543 13.48 19.30 -35.10
N PRO A 544 12.55 19.10 -36.04
CA PRO A 544 11.25 19.80 -36.05
C PRO A 544 10.45 19.67 -34.74
N GLU A 545 10.55 18.54 -34.02
CA GLU A 545 9.88 18.35 -32.74
C GLU A 545 10.43 19.31 -31.67
N TYR A 546 11.72 19.67 -31.74
CA TYR A 546 12.33 20.65 -30.84
C TYR A 546 11.85 22.09 -31.14
N GLU A 547 11.57 22.40 -32.41
CA GLU A 547 10.97 23.70 -32.77
C GLU A 547 9.58 23.87 -32.16
N GLU A 548 8.78 22.80 -32.13
CA GLU A 548 7.49 22.82 -31.42
C GLU A 548 7.67 23.05 -29.91
N LYS A 549 8.65 22.38 -29.27
CA LYS A 549 9.00 22.65 -27.86
C LYS A 549 9.31 24.13 -27.62
N ARG A 550 10.09 24.77 -28.50
CA ARG A 550 10.40 26.21 -28.41
C ARG A 550 9.14 27.07 -28.54
N ARG A 551 8.27 26.76 -29.49
CA ARG A 551 6.99 27.47 -29.67
C ARG A 551 6.10 27.39 -28.42
N LEU A 552 6.06 26.23 -27.75
CA LEU A 552 5.31 26.06 -26.51
C LEU A 552 5.90 26.85 -25.33
N MET A 553 7.20 27.13 -25.34
CA MET A 553 7.90 27.90 -24.30
C MET A 553 7.87 29.42 -24.55
N GLU A 554 7.70 29.86 -25.80
CA GLU A 554 7.73 31.27 -26.21
C GLU A 554 6.86 32.21 -25.34
N PRO A 555 5.60 31.86 -24.99
CA PRO A 555 4.75 32.73 -24.15
C PRO A 555 5.28 32.96 -22.73
N PHE A 556 6.17 32.09 -22.25
CA PHE A 556 6.66 32.07 -20.87
C PHE A 556 8.08 32.63 -20.74
N LEU A 557 8.73 33.05 -21.83
CA LEU A 557 10.11 33.55 -21.81
C LEU A 557 10.27 34.86 -21.03
N ASP A 558 9.30 35.75 -21.15
CA ASP A 558 9.28 37.03 -20.44
C ASP A 558 8.59 36.94 -19.07
N HIS A 559 8.14 35.74 -18.68
CA HIS A 559 7.45 35.53 -17.40
C HIS A 559 8.45 35.61 -16.24
N THR A 560 8.21 36.53 -15.30
CA THR A 560 9.09 36.77 -14.15
C THR A 560 8.68 36.04 -12.88
N GLY A 561 7.47 35.46 -12.84
CA GLY A 561 6.97 34.67 -11.71
C GLY A 561 7.46 33.22 -11.73
N ASP A 562 7.25 32.51 -10.62
CA ASP A 562 7.47 31.07 -10.55
C ASP A 562 6.30 30.33 -11.23
N LEU A 563 6.60 29.37 -12.10
CA LEU A 563 5.61 28.59 -12.87
C LEU A 563 5.34 27.22 -12.24
N ALA A 564 4.08 26.82 -12.09
CA ALA A 564 3.75 25.44 -11.75
C ALA A 564 3.72 24.55 -13.00
N LEU A 565 3.81 23.23 -12.80
CA LEU A 565 3.69 22.26 -13.91
C LEU A 565 2.32 22.36 -14.59
N ASP A 566 1.26 22.62 -13.80
CA ASP A 566 -0.11 22.83 -14.28
C ASP A 566 -0.29 24.10 -15.13
N ASP A 567 0.62 25.08 -15.03
CA ASP A 567 0.56 26.33 -15.81
C ASP A 567 1.11 26.15 -17.23
N LEU A 568 1.80 25.04 -17.50
CA LEU A 568 2.46 24.77 -18.77
C LEU A 568 1.53 24.06 -19.76
N PRO A 569 1.77 24.19 -21.08
CA PRO A 569 1.06 23.42 -22.08
C PRO A 569 1.18 21.91 -21.80
N PRO A 570 0.11 21.11 -21.94
CA PRO A 570 0.08 19.70 -21.49
C PRO A 570 1.24 18.84 -22.02
N LEU A 571 1.63 19.02 -23.28
CA LEU A 571 2.73 18.26 -23.88
C LEU A 571 4.10 18.66 -23.31
N LEU A 572 4.29 19.93 -22.96
CA LEU A 572 5.51 20.41 -22.29
C LEU A 572 5.55 19.91 -20.84
N ALA A 573 4.45 20.04 -20.11
CA ALA A 573 4.31 19.51 -18.75
C ALA A 573 4.62 18.00 -18.70
N TYR A 574 4.06 17.23 -19.64
CA TYR A 574 4.32 15.81 -19.79
C TYR A 574 5.81 15.51 -20.03
N HIS A 575 6.48 16.23 -20.93
CA HIS A 575 7.91 16.05 -21.17
C HIS A 575 8.76 16.31 -19.93
N LEU A 576 8.46 17.39 -19.19
CA LEU A 576 9.21 17.74 -17.98
C LEU A 576 8.99 16.73 -16.86
N MET A 577 7.75 16.27 -16.65
CA MET A 577 7.44 15.21 -15.70
C MET A 577 8.10 13.88 -16.10
N PHE A 578 8.16 13.56 -17.40
CA PHE A 578 8.86 12.35 -17.88
C PHE A 578 10.36 12.43 -17.60
N LEU A 579 10.96 13.60 -17.81
CA LEU A 579 12.37 13.84 -17.46
C LEU A 579 12.61 13.68 -15.95
N GLU A 580 11.75 14.22 -15.12
CA GLU A 580 11.80 14.06 -13.66
C GLU A 580 11.74 12.59 -13.26
N VAL A 581 10.74 11.83 -13.75
CA VAL A 581 10.63 10.38 -13.49
C VAL A 581 11.91 9.63 -13.83
N LEU A 582 12.51 9.90 -15.00
CA LEU A 582 13.76 9.23 -15.40
C LEU A 582 14.97 9.70 -14.57
N SER A 583 15.04 10.99 -14.24
CA SER A 583 16.04 11.57 -13.35
C SER A 583 16.01 10.87 -11.99
N ASP A 584 14.83 10.74 -11.42
CA ASP A 584 14.62 10.21 -10.08
C ASP A 584 14.89 8.71 -9.99
N CYS A 585 14.67 8.00 -11.10
CA CYS A 585 15.09 6.60 -11.22
C CYS A 585 16.62 6.41 -11.20
N THR A 586 17.41 7.46 -11.46
CA THR A 586 18.88 7.42 -11.37
C THR A 586 19.43 7.83 -10.02
N ILE A 587 18.59 8.26 -9.08
CA ILE A 587 19.02 8.65 -7.74
C ILE A 587 19.37 7.40 -6.93
N GLY A 588 20.55 7.43 -6.30
CA GLY A 588 21.07 6.40 -5.40
C GLY A 588 22.41 5.82 -5.84
N ARG A 589 23.35 5.67 -4.89
CA ARG A 589 24.77 5.36 -5.18
C ARG A 589 25.12 3.88 -5.35
N PHE A 590 24.13 2.98 -5.28
CA PHE A 590 24.40 1.54 -5.30
C PHE A 590 23.40 0.78 -6.17
N SER A 591 23.91 -0.06 -7.08
CA SER A 591 23.12 -1.03 -7.87
C SER A 591 22.15 -0.40 -8.88
N VAL A 592 22.38 0.86 -9.28
CA VAL A 592 21.55 1.57 -10.27
C VAL A 592 22.17 1.57 -11.68
N THR A 593 23.38 1.00 -11.88
CA THR A 593 24.13 1.04 -13.15
C THR A 593 23.36 0.61 -14.40
N THR A 594 22.47 -0.39 -14.27
CA THR A 594 21.62 -0.85 -15.40
C THR A 594 20.57 0.18 -15.78
N VAL A 595 19.99 0.83 -14.77
CA VAL A 595 19.02 1.92 -14.95
C VAL A 595 19.74 3.15 -15.52
N GLU A 596 20.87 3.54 -14.95
CA GLU A 596 21.72 4.64 -15.46
C GLU A 596 22.05 4.45 -16.94
N ALA A 597 22.61 3.30 -17.32
CA ALA A 597 22.98 3.02 -18.70
C ALA A 597 21.79 3.10 -19.65
N LYS A 598 20.59 2.68 -19.20
CA LYS A 598 19.37 2.78 -20.00
C LYS A 598 18.91 4.23 -20.13
N VAL A 599 18.82 4.98 -19.04
CA VAL A 599 18.42 6.40 -19.05
C VAL A 599 19.36 7.25 -19.91
N GLN A 600 20.68 7.05 -19.76
CA GLN A 600 21.70 7.69 -20.60
C GLN A 600 21.55 7.38 -22.10
N SER A 601 21.00 6.22 -22.46
CA SER A 601 20.75 5.85 -23.85
C SER A 601 19.45 6.45 -24.43
N VAL A 602 18.53 6.91 -23.58
CA VAL A 602 17.24 7.49 -23.99
C VAL A 602 17.42 8.93 -24.46
N PHE A 603 18.23 9.73 -23.74
CA PHE A 603 18.45 11.13 -24.08
C PHE A 603 19.94 11.45 -24.14
N ASN A 604 20.39 11.86 -25.32
CA ASN A 604 21.79 12.20 -25.53
C ASN A 604 22.19 13.46 -24.74
N TYR A 605 23.27 13.36 -23.98
CA TYR A 605 23.81 14.45 -23.16
C TYR A 605 24.14 15.71 -23.99
N VAL A 606 24.54 15.56 -25.25
CA VAL A 606 24.81 16.71 -26.13
C VAL A 606 23.54 17.52 -26.38
N ASP A 607 22.43 16.86 -26.65
CA ASP A 607 21.14 17.50 -26.93
C ASP A 607 20.58 18.15 -25.66
N ILE A 608 20.78 17.53 -24.50
CA ILE A 608 20.46 18.12 -23.19
C ILE A 608 21.24 19.42 -22.97
N LEU A 609 22.56 19.40 -23.14
CA LEU A 609 23.41 20.57 -22.95
C LEU A 609 23.04 21.71 -23.91
N ARG A 610 22.80 21.38 -25.19
CA ARG A 610 22.36 22.37 -26.19
C ARG A 610 20.97 22.94 -25.85
N SER A 611 20.06 22.13 -25.30
CA SER A 611 18.74 22.60 -24.85
C SER A 611 18.81 23.54 -23.64
N ILE A 612 19.73 23.29 -22.70
CA ILE A 612 19.97 24.19 -21.55
C ILE A 612 20.61 25.51 -22.02
N LEU A 613 21.52 25.45 -22.99
CA LEU A 613 22.21 26.60 -23.57
C LEU A 613 21.33 27.46 -24.48
N ASP A 614 20.21 26.92 -24.97
CA ASP A 614 19.27 27.63 -25.82
C ASP A 614 18.66 28.85 -25.09
N PRO A 615 18.82 30.08 -25.63
CA PRO A 615 18.17 31.26 -25.09
C PRO A 615 16.63 31.13 -25.05
N GLY A 616 16.04 30.35 -25.95
CA GLY A 616 14.60 30.10 -26.03
C GLY A 616 14.06 29.12 -24.98
N THR A 617 14.89 28.64 -24.05
CA THR A 617 14.45 27.75 -22.97
C THR A 617 14.18 28.54 -21.68
N ILE A 618 12.96 28.41 -21.13
CA ILE A 618 12.54 29.03 -19.87
C ILE A 618 13.30 28.48 -18.66
N THR A 619 13.38 29.27 -17.57
CA THR A 619 14.11 28.91 -16.34
C THR A 619 13.63 27.60 -15.74
N PHE A 620 12.31 27.36 -15.69
CA PHE A 620 11.73 26.11 -15.18
C PHE A 620 12.25 24.88 -15.95
N THR A 621 12.19 24.91 -17.28
CA THR A 621 12.73 23.85 -18.16
C THR A 621 14.25 23.71 -18.01
N LYS A 622 14.99 24.82 -17.88
CA LYS A 622 16.44 24.78 -17.60
C LYS A 622 16.75 24.08 -16.28
N SER A 623 15.97 24.36 -15.24
CA SER A 623 16.11 23.71 -13.93
C SER A 623 15.91 22.19 -14.05
N ARG A 624 14.80 21.75 -14.63
CA ARG A 624 14.49 20.31 -14.81
C ARG A 624 15.50 19.58 -15.70
N LEU A 625 15.90 20.16 -16.83
CA LEU A 625 16.95 19.60 -17.70
C LEU A 625 18.30 19.51 -16.99
N SER A 626 18.65 20.53 -16.20
CA SER A 626 19.90 20.56 -15.45
C SER A 626 19.90 19.53 -14.32
N MET A 627 18.77 19.37 -13.63
CA MET A 627 18.61 18.34 -12.59
C MET A 627 18.71 16.93 -13.20
N PHE A 628 18.04 16.70 -14.33
CA PHE A 628 18.19 15.45 -15.09
C PHE A 628 19.65 15.21 -15.49
N PHE A 629 20.34 16.22 -16.02
CA PHE A 629 21.76 16.12 -16.38
C PHE A 629 22.64 15.81 -15.15
N TYR A 630 22.36 16.45 -14.02
CA TYR A 630 23.09 16.19 -12.78
C TYR A 630 22.91 14.74 -12.32
N ASN A 631 21.67 14.27 -12.15
CA ASN A 631 21.38 12.93 -11.63
C ASN A 631 21.78 11.81 -12.60
N SER A 632 21.50 11.96 -13.90
CA SER A 632 21.69 10.89 -14.88
C SER A 632 23.08 10.86 -15.56
N ILE A 633 23.86 11.95 -15.46
CA ILE A 633 25.16 12.07 -16.14
C ILE A 633 26.31 12.40 -15.17
N ILE A 634 26.10 13.30 -14.21
CA ILE A 634 27.18 13.75 -13.32
C ILE A 634 27.32 12.85 -12.08
N GLU A 635 26.23 12.64 -11.35
CA GLU A 635 26.19 11.90 -10.07
C GLU A 635 25.88 10.40 -10.28
N VAL A 636 26.50 9.78 -11.30
CA VAL A 636 26.31 8.36 -11.66
C VAL A 636 27.50 7.48 -11.34
N GLU A 637 27.27 6.17 -11.16
CA GLU A 637 28.34 5.17 -11.10
C GLU A 637 29.00 5.00 -12.47
N LEU A 638 28.21 4.93 -13.56
CA LEU A 638 28.71 4.76 -14.93
C LEU A 638 29.02 6.11 -15.60
N LYS A 639 30.29 6.52 -15.54
CA LYS A 639 30.76 7.77 -16.16
C LYS A 639 30.70 7.74 -17.69
N ILE A 640 30.24 8.84 -18.28
CA ILE A 640 30.29 9.03 -19.73
C ILE A 640 31.71 9.35 -20.17
N SER A 641 32.25 8.54 -21.08
CA SER A 641 33.60 8.73 -21.60
C SER A 641 33.67 9.97 -22.50
N GLY A 642 34.61 10.87 -22.22
CA GLY A 642 34.88 12.04 -23.06
C GLY A 642 33.95 13.22 -22.80
N LEU A 643 33.16 13.22 -21.72
CA LEU A 643 32.36 14.38 -21.32
C LEU A 643 33.23 15.62 -21.12
N GLU A 644 34.41 15.44 -20.49
CA GLU A 644 35.38 16.51 -20.28
C GLU A 644 35.90 17.11 -21.60
N GLN A 645 35.88 16.34 -22.69
CA GLN A 645 36.28 16.77 -24.02
C GLN A 645 35.16 17.45 -24.80
N SER A 646 33.91 17.43 -24.35
CA SER A 646 32.78 18.04 -25.07
C SER A 646 32.84 19.57 -25.03
N ALA A 647 32.71 20.26 -26.16
CA ALA A 647 32.68 21.72 -26.17
C ALA A 647 31.50 22.31 -25.36
N TYR A 648 30.34 21.66 -25.40
CA TYR A 648 29.09 22.15 -24.83
C TYR A 648 29.10 22.22 -23.29
N ILE A 649 29.77 21.29 -22.58
CA ILE A 649 29.85 21.36 -21.11
C ILE A 649 30.69 22.58 -20.68
N TRP A 650 31.73 22.94 -21.42
CA TRP A 650 32.54 24.12 -21.12
C TRP A 650 31.82 25.43 -21.47
N GLU A 651 30.96 25.43 -22.48
CA GLU A 651 30.06 26.56 -22.75
C GLU A 651 29.02 26.73 -21.64
N LEU A 652 28.46 25.63 -21.14
CA LEU A 652 27.55 25.63 -19.99
C LEU A 652 28.22 26.17 -18.72
N LEU A 653 29.42 25.69 -18.37
CA LEU A 653 30.16 26.20 -17.21
C LEU A 653 30.51 27.70 -17.34
N LYS A 654 30.74 28.19 -18.57
CA LYS A 654 30.93 29.63 -18.81
C LYS A 654 29.64 30.42 -18.62
N SER A 655 28.49 29.88 -19.03
CA SER A 655 27.19 30.56 -18.86
C SER A 655 26.80 30.67 -17.39
N TYR A 656 27.16 29.67 -16.57
CA TYR A 656 26.93 29.67 -15.12
C TYR A 656 27.61 30.82 -14.38
N LYS A 657 28.69 31.40 -14.91
CA LYS A 657 29.30 32.62 -14.33
C LYS A 657 28.29 33.75 -14.17
N ASN A 658 27.45 33.95 -15.20
CA ASN A 658 26.45 35.01 -15.20
C ASN A 658 25.32 34.67 -14.21
N VAL A 659 24.85 33.42 -14.23
CA VAL A 659 23.78 32.94 -13.32
C VAL A 659 24.20 33.06 -11.85
N MET A 660 25.38 32.54 -11.50
CA MET A 660 25.94 32.62 -10.15
C MET A 660 26.36 34.04 -9.77
N GLY A 661 26.56 34.94 -10.75
CA GLY A 661 26.85 36.34 -10.52
C GLY A 661 25.80 37.06 -9.68
N PHE A 662 24.53 36.71 -9.87
CA PHE A 662 23.37 37.28 -9.17
C PHE A 662 22.96 36.50 -7.91
N ALA A 663 23.49 35.29 -7.70
CA ALA A 663 23.06 34.38 -6.64
C ALA A 663 23.03 35.00 -5.23
N LYS A 664 24.04 35.80 -4.90
CA LYS A 664 24.12 36.49 -3.60
C LYS A 664 23.03 37.57 -3.44
N GLU A 665 22.66 38.24 -4.52
CA GLU A 665 21.65 39.29 -4.50
C GLU A 665 20.25 38.67 -4.35
N GLU A 666 19.98 37.60 -5.08
CA GLU A 666 18.73 36.83 -4.97
C GLU A 666 18.51 36.29 -3.55
N LEU A 667 19.52 35.64 -2.95
CA LEU A 667 19.42 35.13 -1.58
C LEU A 667 19.20 36.24 -0.54
N ARG A 668 19.87 37.39 -0.70
CA ARG A 668 19.66 38.55 0.16
C ARG A 668 18.27 39.17 0.00
N ALA A 669 17.72 39.14 -1.21
CA ALA A 669 16.36 39.59 -1.46
C ALA A 669 15.37 38.73 -0.67
N VAL A 670 15.54 37.40 -0.66
CA VAL A 670 14.70 36.47 0.12
C VAL A 670 14.84 36.69 1.63
N GLU A 671 16.05 36.90 2.13
CA GLU A 671 16.28 37.20 3.55
C GLU A 671 15.53 38.45 4.01
N LYS A 672 15.47 39.47 3.15
CA LYS A 672 14.89 40.77 3.47
C LYS A 672 13.38 40.83 3.23
N LEU A 673 12.89 40.25 2.14
CA LEU A 673 11.51 40.40 1.66
C LEU A 673 10.64 39.15 1.94
N GLY A 674 11.24 37.99 2.20
CA GLY A 674 10.54 36.71 2.32
C GLY A 674 10.25 36.07 0.96
N TRP A 675 9.78 34.81 1.00
CA TRP A 675 9.45 34.04 -0.21
C TRP A 675 8.21 34.55 -0.95
N ASP A 676 7.29 35.21 -0.23
CA ASP A 676 6.00 35.68 -0.79
C ASP A 676 6.13 36.98 -1.60
N SER A 677 7.33 37.55 -1.69
CA SER A 677 7.54 38.82 -2.40
C SER A 677 7.64 38.59 -3.90
N PRO A 678 6.93 39.37 -4.74
CA PRO A 678 6.98 39.24 -6.21
C PRO A 678 8.35 39.59 -6.81
N GLU A 679 9.26 40.21 -6.03
CA GLU A 679 10.63 40.52 -6.47
C GLU A 679 11.56 39.30 -6.35
N VAL A 680 11.17 38.30 -5.55
CA VAL A 680 11.89 37.05 -5.33
C VAL A 680 11.30 35.98 -6.25
N SER A 681 12.15 35.18 -6.89
CA SER A 681 11.68 33.94 -7.52
C SER A 681 12.47 32.76 -6.98
N ARG A 682 11.72 31.78 -6.49
CA ARG A 682 12.26 30.55 -5.91
C ARG A 682 12.97 29.72 -6.98
N GLN A 683 12.38 29.65 -8.18
CA GLN A 683 12.92 28.86 -9.29
C GLN A 683 14.28 29.36 -9.76
N ARG A 684 14.53 30.68 -9.71
CA ARG A 684 15.87 31.23 -9.97
C ARG A 684 16.90 30.71 -8.98
N ILE A 685 16.56 30.66 -7.69
CA ILE A 685 17.45 30.19 -6.63
C ILE A 685 17.65 28.67 -6.73
N GLU A 686 16.60 27.90 -7.01
CA GLU A 686 16.70 26.46 -7.29
C GLU A 686 17.62 26.19 -8.48
N TYR A 687 17.46 26.93 -9.59
CA TYR A 687 18.34 26.79 -10.75
C TYR A 687 19.79 27.14 -10.41
N ILE A 688 20.03 28.21 -9.63
CA ILE A 688 21.37 28.54 -9.11
C ILE A 688 21.95 27.36 -8.32
N MET A 689 21.17 26.75 -7.43
CA MET A 689 21.61 25.59 -6.64
C MET A 689 22.00 24.41 -7.54
N VAL A 690 21.17 24.07 -8.54
CA VAL A 690 21.49 23.01 -9.51
C VAL A 690 22.77 23.33 -10.30
N CYS A 691 22.98 24.59 -10.68
CA CYS A 691 24.23 25.01 -11.35
C CYS A 691 25.46 24.79 -10.45
N ILE A 692 25.35 25.04 -9.14
CA ILE A 692 26.41 24.79 -8.15
C ILE A 692 26.68 23.29 -8.04
N MET A 693 25.62 22.47 -7.97
CA MET A 693 25.72 21.01 -7.91
C MET A 693 26.43 20.43 -9.14
N ILE A 694 26.05 20.84 -10.36
CA ILE A 694 26.69 20.42 -11.60
C ILE A 694 28.15 20.85 -11.64
N THR A 695 28.46 22.09 -11.25
CA THR A 695 29.82 22.61 -11.23
C THR A 695 30.70 21.78 -10.29
N GLY A 696 30.26 21.58 -9.04
CA GLY A 696 30.97 20.77 -8.07
C GLY A 696 31.16 19.32 -8.53
N GLY A 697 30.08 18.69 -9.00
CA GLY A 697 30.11 17.31 -9.47
C GLY A 697 31.02 17.10 -10.69
N PHE A 698 30.99 18.00 -11.68
CA PHE A 698 31.86 17.93 -12.86
C PHE A 698 33.34 18.03 -12.47
N PHE A 699 33.71 19.04 -11.67
CA PHE A 699 35.11 19.25 -11.29
C PHE A 699 35.64 18.20 -10.32
N SER A 700 34.76 17.53 -9.56
CA SER A 700 35.12 16.43 -8.68
C SER A 700 35.30 15.10 -9.42
N ARG A 701 34.42 14.80 -10.39
CA ARG A 701 34.33 13.47 -11.00
C ARG A 701 34.93 13.33 -12.40
N TYR A 702 34.91 14.40 -13.20
CA TYR A 702 35.25 14.35 -14.63
C TYR A 702 36.52 15.13 -14.99
N TYR A 703 36.81 16.21 -14.27
CA TYR A 703 38.00 17.02 -14.55
C TYR A 703 39.21 16.61 -13.71
N ASP A 704 40.34 16.38 -14.39
CA ASP A 704 41.66 16.26 -13.76
C ASP A 704 42.67 17.03 -14.61
N ALA A 705 43.32 18.02 -14.01
CA ALA A 705 44.30 18.88 -14.67
C ALA A 705 45.50 18.09 -15.24
N ASN A 706 45.83 16.93 -14.67
CA ASN A 706 46.96 16.10 -15.13
C ASN A 706 46.59 15.21 -16.33
N THR A 707 45.33 14.79 -16.40
CA THR A 707 44.84 13.85 -17.41
C THR A 707 44.25 14.57 -18.62
N PHE A 708 43.75 15.79 -18.42
CA PHE A 708 43.11 16.57 -19.48
C PHE A 708 44.12 17.07 -20.53
N ARG A 709 43.83 16.82 -21.81
CA ARG A 709 44.69 17.24 -22.93
C ARG A 709 44.31 18.63 -23.41
N PHE A 710 45.10 19.62 -23.03
CA PHE A 710 44.95 20.99 -23.52
C PHE A 710 45.42 21.11 -24.98
N SER A 711 44.67 21.84 -25.81
CA SER A 711 45.04 22.06 -27.20
C SER A 711 46.16 23.10 -27.29
N GLU A 712 47.42 22.65 -27.27
CA GLU A 712 48.58 23.50 -27.57
C GLU A 712 48.86 23.45 -29.09
N GLY A 713 48.43 24.50 -29.80
CA GLY A 713 48.90 24.82 -31.14
C GLY A 713 48.74 23.74 -32.22
N ALA A 714 47.53 23.54 -32.74
CA ALA A 714 47.32 22.90 -34.05
C ALA A 714 46.08 23.46 -34.76
N GLN A 715 46.18 23.59 -36.08
CA GLN A 715 45.24 24.22 -36.99
C GLN A 715 43.79 23.74 -36.82
N GLN A 716 42.87 24.70 -36.88
CA GLN A 716 41.43 24.52 -36.86
C GLN A 716 40.99 23.44 -37.85
N ALA A 717 40.61 22.26 -37.35
CA ALA A 717 39.68 21.41 -38.06
C ALA A 717 38.27 21.94 -37.73
N MET A 718 37.67 22.70 -38.65
CA MET A 718 36.26 23.08 -38.52
C MET A 718 35.40 21.80 -38.44
N GLY A 719 34.72 21.60 -37.32
CA GLY A 719 33.71 20.54 -37.17
C GLY A 719 34.01 19.42 -36.16
N SER A 720 35.00 19.52 -35.26
CA SER A 720 35.06 18.61 -34.12
C SER A 720 34.32 19.18 -32.90
N ASP A 721 33.36 18.43 -32.34
CA ASP A 721 32.66 18.73 -31.07
C ASP A 721 33.58 18.72 -29.82
N LYS A 722 34.91 18.67 -30.03
CA LYS A 722 35.90 18.67 -28.96
C LYS A 722 36.21 20.10 -28.51
N VAL A 723 36.33 20.27 -27.20
CA VAL A 723 36.71 21.53 -26.58
C VAL A 723 38.16 21.90 -26.94
N HIS A 724 38.34 23.16 -27.30
CA HIS A 724 39.65 23.78 -27.47
C HIS A 724 39.82 24.86 -26.39
N ILE A 725 40.37 24.48 -25.23
CA ILE A 725 40.59 25.36 -24.09
C ILE A 725 42.01 25.20 -23.55
N THR A 726 42.62 26.32 -23.17
CA THR A 726 43.96 26.33 -22.55
C THR A 726 43.88 26.15 -21.04
N LEU A 727 44.94 25.63 -20.42
CA LEU A 727 44.99 25.46 -18.96
C LEU A 727 44.81 26.79 -18.21
N VAL A 728 45.26 27.91 -18.79
CA VAL A 728 45.07 29.25 -18.21
C VAL A 728 43.58 29.60 -18.16
N GLN A 729 42.87 29.45 -19.28
CA GLN A 729 41.43 29.73 -19.36
C GLN A 729 40.61 28.84 -18.42
N VAL A 730 41.01 27.57 -18.23
CA VAL A 730 40.35 26.68 -17.26
C VAL A 730 40.58 27.16 -15.83
N ASN A 731 41.81 27.53 -15.47
CA ASN A 731 42.09 28.04 -14.12
C ASN A 731 41.36 29.36 -13.83
N ASP A 732 41.25 30.25 -14.82
CA ASP A 732 40.50 31.51 -14.67
C ASP A 732 38.99 31.23 -14.48
N LEU A 733 38.43 30.28 -15.24
CA LEU A 733 37.05 29.81 -15.05
C LEU A 733 36.83 29.21 -13.66
N ILE A 734 37.73 28.34 -13.19
CA ILE A 734 37.64 27.72 -11.86
C ILE A 734 37.66 28.79 -10.76
N ARG A 735 38.57 29.77 -10.86
CA ARG A 735 38.67 30.87 -9.87
C ARG A 735 37.41 31.72 -9.83
N GLU A 736 36.91 32.14 -11.00
CA GLU A 736 35.69 32.96 -11.05
C GLU A 736 34.48 32.21 -10.49
N LEU A 737 34.30 30.93 -10.84
CA LEU A 737 33.23 30.10 -10.28
C LEU A 737 33.40 29.91 -8.77
N PHE A 738 34.62 29.63 -8.31
CA PHE A 738 34.93 29.49 -6.89
C PHE A 738 34.58 30.76 -6.10
N ASP A 739 34.99 31.94 -6.58
CA ASP A 739 34.70 33.21 -5.90
C ASP A 739 33.19 33.48 -5.79
N LYS A 740 32.41 33.13 -6.83
CA LYS A 740 30.95 33.29 -6.83
C LYS A 740 30.26 32.30 -5.90
N ILE A 741 30.63 31.03 -5.93
CA ILE A 741 30.05 29.99 -5.04
C ILE A 741 30.45 30.25 -3.59
N LYS A 742 31.71 30.65 -3.35
CA LYS A 742 32.18 31.05 -2.03
C LYS A 742 31.42 32.26 -1.49
N ALA A 743 31.08 33.24 -2.33
CA ALA A 743 30.28 34.39 -1.90
C ALA A 743 28.85 34.01 -1.45
N VAL A 744 28.29 32.92 -2.00
CA VAL A 744 27.02 32.32 -1.55
C VAL A 744 27.23 31.55 -0.24
N TYR A 745 28.31 30.77 -0.15
CA TYR A 745 28.65 30.01 1.06
C TYR A 745 28.88 30.92 2.28
N ASP A 746 29.68 31.98 2.09
CA ASP A 746 30.04 32.94 3.15
C ASP A 746 28.84 33.80 3.59
N LEU A 747 27.74 33.83 2.83
CA LEU A 747 26.49 34.47 3.26
C LEU A 747 25.83 33.69 4.42
N ASP A 748 26.02 32.35 4.45
CA ASP A 748 25.44 31.42 5.43
C ASP A 748 23.94 31.64 5.67
N SER A 749 23.18 31.79 4.59
CA SER A 749 21.77 32.15 4.66
C SER A 749 20.97 31.14 5.50
N PRO A 750 20.10 31.59 6.43
CA PRO A 750 19.20 30.70 7.15
C PRO A 750 18.08 30.14 6.25
N ARG A 751 17.93 30.66 5.03
CA ARG A 751 16.95 30.19 4.03
C ARG A 751 17.39 28.94 3.28
N LEU A 752 18.63 28.49 3.46
CA LEU A 752 19.16 27.27 2.83
C LEU A 752 19.26 26.14 3.85
N SER A 753 18.88 24.93 3.45
CA SER A 753 18.97 23.75 4.31
C SER A 753 20.43 23.39 4.62
N ALA A 754 20.65 22.62 5.69
CA ALA A 754 22.00 22.15 6.04
C ALA A 754 22.62 21.29 4.93
N GLU A 755 21.80 20.54 4.20
CA GLU A 755 22.21 19.71 3.08
C GLU A 755 22.67 20.57 1.89
N MET A 756 21.90 21.60 1.52
CA MET A 756 22.28 22.55 0.47
C MET A 756 23.60 23.25 0.80
N LYS A 757 23.79 23.66 2.07
CA LYS A 757 25.05 24.25 2.53
C LYS A 757 26.22 23.27 2.41
N ALA A 758 26.00 21.98 2.68
CA ALA A 758 27.01 20.95 2.49
C ALA A 758 27.35 20.73 1.01
N GLN A 759 26.35 20.77 0.11
CA GLN A 759 26.55 20.68 -1.34
C GLN A 759 27.36 21.88 -1.87
N ILE A 760 27.05 23.10 -1.42
CA ILE A 760 27.83 24.32 -1.76
C ILE A 760 29.28 24.18 -1.28
N PHE A 761 29.49 23.71 -0.05
CA PHE A 761 30.84 23.47 0.48
C PHE A 761 31.61 22.44 -0.36
N SER A 762 30.96 21.32 -0.70
CA SER A 762 31.54 20.28 -1.55
C SER A 762 31.95 20.81 -2.92
N ALA A 763 31.14 21.69 -3.52
CA ALA A 763 31.47 22.35 -4.78
C ALA A 763 32.70 23.28 -4.65
N CYS A 764 32.77 24.09 -3.58
CA CYS A 764 33.94 24.91 -3.27
C CYS A 764 35.20 24.05 -3.10
N GLU A 765 35.11 22.94 -2.34
CA GLU A 765 36.24 22.04 -2.11
C GLU A 765 36.74 21.41 -3.41
N SER A 766 35.81 20.97 -4.26
CA SER A 766 36.11 20.36 -5.56
C SER A 766 36.82 21.34 -6.50
N LEU A 767 36.35 22.58 -6.58
CA LEU A 767 37.01 23.63 -7.38
C LEU A 767 38.39 24.00 -6.82
N ASN A 768 38.53 24.08 -5.49
CA ASN A 768 39.79 24.40 -4.83
C ASN A 768 40.87 23.33 -5.07
N LYS A 769 40.48 22.05 -5.09
CA LYS A 769 41.36 20.91 -5.39
C LYS A 769 41.72 20.83 -6.88
N SER A 770 40.79 21.19 -7.77
CA SER A 770 40.97 21.10 -9.22
C SER A 770 41.78 22.24 -9.82
N ALA A 771 41.98 23.34 -9.09
CA ALA A 771 42.85 24.43 -9.52
C ALA A 771 44.35 24.04 -9.49
N THR A 772 45.15 24.58 -10.42
CA THR A 772 46.62 24.33 -10.45
C THR A 772 47.36 24.87 -9.22
N LYS A 773 46.79 25.88 -8.55
CA LYS A 773 47.23 26.37 -7.24
C LYS A 773 46.00 26.43 -6.35
N ILE A 774 46.12 25.92 -5.12
CA ILE A 774 45.09 26.03 -4.10
C ILE A 774 44.67 27.51 -4.00
N ILE A 775 43.36 27.75 -4.13
CA ILE A 775 42.76 29.08 -4.16
C ILE A 775 42.61 29.60 -2.72
N ASP A 776 42.10 28.78 -1.82
CA ASP A 776 41.94 29.11 -0.40
C ASP A 776 42.43 27.95 0.50
N ASN A 777 43.39 28.24 1.39
CA ASN A 777 43.94 27.26 2.33
C ASN A 777 43.09 27.10 3.61
N ASN A 778 42.12 27.99 3.85
CA ASN A 778 41.34 28.07 5.08
C ASN A 778 39.84 27.79 4.84
N LEU A 779 39.50 26.89 3.91
CA LEU A 779 38.12 26.47 3.71
C LEU A 779 37.66 25.62 4.91
N ILE A 780 36.91 26.23 5.83
CA ILE A 780 36.40 25.56 7.04
C ILE A 780 34.94 25.17 6.80
N PRO A 781 34.53 23.91 7.07
CA PRO A 781 33.13 23.54 6.99
C PRO A 781 32.33 24.19 8.13
N THR A 782 31.30 24.96 7.80
CA THR A 782 30.33 25.54 8.76
C THR A 782 29.55 24.48 9.57
N SER A 783 29.76 23.18 9.31
CA SER A 783 29.04 22.06 9.93
C SER A 783 29.28 21.90 11.44
N GLU A 784 30.35 22.46 12.01
CA GLU A 784 30.58 22.44 13.47
C GLU A 784 29.65 23.38 14.24
N ASN A 785 29.22 24.51 13.66
CA ASN A 785 28.30 25.44 14.34
C ASN A 785 26.82 25.05 14.19
N LEU A 786 26.47 24.28 13.15
CA LEU A 786 25.08 23.92 12.83
C LEU A 786 24.53 22.75 13.67
N ARG A 787 25.38 21.82 14.13
CA ARG A 787 24.96 20.75 15.07
C ARG A 787 24.47 21.30 16.41
N ASP A 788 24.99 22.46 16.81
CA ASP A 788 24.60 23.13 18.05
C ASP A 788 23.41 24.09 17.87
N MET A 789 23.17 24.63 16.67
CA MET A 789 21.97 25.45 16.39
C MET A 789 20.71 24.60 16.14
N ALA A 790 20.82 23.46 15.44
CA ALA A 790 19.69 22.53 15.27
C ALA A 790 19.24 21.86 16.58
N ARG A 791 20.14 21.77 17.57
CA ARG A 791 19.79 21.35 18.95
C ARG A 791 19.24 22.47 19.83
N ASN A 792 19.40 23.74 19.42
CA ASN A 792 19.07 24.93 20.20
C ASN A 792 18.06 25.84 19.51
N GLU A 793 17.22 25.33 18.59
CA GLU A 793 15.88 25.91 18.50
C GLU A 793 15.24 25.65 19.85
N SER A 794 15.09 26.71 20.63
CA SER A 794 14.36 26.65 21.88
C SER A 794 12.96 26.14 21.55
N LEU A 795 12.73 24.84 21.75
CA LEU A 795 11.42 24.21 21.62
C LEU A 795 10.40 25.17 22.22
N THR A 796 9.38 25.52 21.42
CA THR A 796 8.27 26.35 21.89
C THR A 796 7.72 25.73 23.17
N GLY A 797 7.13 26.54 24.07
CA GLY A 797 6.54 26.00 25.30
C GLY A 797 5.56 24.85 25.03
N GLU A 798 4.89 24.91 23.88
CA GLU A 798 3.98 23.90 23.33
C GLU A 798 4.70 22.60 22.98
N ALA A 799 5.76 22.65 22.15
CA ALA A 799 6.54 21.47 21.78
C ALA A 799 7.20 20.80 22.99
N LYS A 800 7.58 21.57 24.02
CA LYS A 800 8.07 21.02 25.28
C LYS A 800 7.00 20.25 26.06
N LEU A 801 5.75 20.73 26.06
CA LEU A 801 4.66 20.05 26.74
C LEU A 801 4.28 18.74 26.04
N VAL A 802 4.19 18.76 24.71
CA VAL A 802 3.95 17.57 23.89
C VAL A 802 5.09 16.56 24.07
N GLN A 803 6.35 17.02 24.07
CA GLN A 803 7.49 16.15 24.34
C GLN A 803 7.41 15.53 25.74
N LYS A 804 7.07 16.29 26.79
CA LYS A 804 6.86 15.74 28.13
C LYS A 804 5.76 14.68 28.17
N PHE A 805 4.69 14.84 27.39
CA PHE A 805 3.64 13.84 27.28
C PHE A 805 4.13 12.56 26.60
N HIS A 806 4.89 12.69 25.50
CA HIS A 806 5.54 11.54 24.86
C HIS A 806 6.56 10.86 25.79
N ASP A 807 7.33 11.61 26.56
CA ASP A 807 8.28 11.07 27.54
C ASP A 807 7.55 10.34 28.68
N PHE A 808 6.40 10.88 29.14
CA PHE A 808 5.53 10.25 30.12
C PHE A 808 4.99 8.92 29.60
N HIS A 809 4.45 8.91 28.38
CA HIS A 809 3.98 7.68 27.72
C HIS A 809 5.12 6.68 27.50
N ALA A 810 6.26 7.12 26.97
CA ALA A 810 7.41 6.25 26.73
C ALA A 810 7.94 5.63 28.04
N SER A 811 7.84 6.35 29.15
CA SER A 811 8.20 5.82 30.47
C SER A 811 7.25 4.72 30.93
N ILE A 812 5.95 4.83 30.61
CA ILE A 812 4.93 3.83 30.95
C ILE A 812 5.03 2.62 30.02
N SER A 813 5.10 2.85 28.71
CA SER A 813 5.07 1.79 27.69
C SER A 813 6.36 0.98 27.63
N ASN A 814 7.51 1.53 28.01
CA ASN A 814 8.78 0.78 28.09
C ASN A 814 9.04 0.14 29.46
N ASP A 815 8.13 0.29 30.43
CA ASP A 815 8.30 -0.30 31.75
C ASP A 815 8.08 -1.83 31.69
N PRO A 816 9.11 -2.65 32.00
CA PRO A 816 9.01 -4.10 31.92
C PRO A 816 8.02 -4.69 32.94
N GLU A 817 7.73 -4.02 34.06
CA GLU A 817 6.72 -4.50 35.01
C GLU A 817 5.30 -4.29 34.47
N ILE A 818 5.03 -3.15 33.82
CA ILE A 818 3.72 -2.88 33.21
C ILE A 818 3.48 -3.83 32.04
N GLN A 819 4.47 -4.00 31.15
CA GLN A 819 4.38 -4.94 30.02
C GLN A 819 4.12 -6.36 30.51
N LYS A 820 4.88 -6.83 31.52
CA LYS A 820 4.69 -8.16 32.10
C LYS A 820 3.30 -8.32 32.73
N LYS A 821 2.76 -7.30 33.40
CA LYS A 821 1.41 -7.35 33.96
C LYS A 821 0.34 -7.37 32.88
N ALA A 822 0.48 -6.60 31.81
CA ALA A 822 -0.41 -6.62 30.65
C ALA A 822 -0.38 -8.00 29.96
N GLU A 823 0.80 -8.59 29.79
CA GLU A 823 0.94 -9.97 29.30
C GLU A 823 0.28 -10.98 30.25
N CYS A 824 0.44 -10.82 31.57
CA CYS A 824 -0.20 -11.69 32.55
C CYS A 824 -1.74 -11.62 32.53
N GLU A 825 -2.35 -10.46 32.22
CA GLU A 825 -3.80 -10.34 32.04
C GLU A 825 -4.27 -11.14 30.82
N ASN A 826 -3.60 -10.99 29.68
CA ASN A 826 -3.89 -11.77 28.49
C ASN A 826 -3.69 -13.27 28.73
N ILE A 827 -2.63 -13.66 29.45
CA ILE A 827 -2.38 -15.05 29.85
C ILE A 827 -3.45 -15.55 30.82
N HIS A 828 -3.97 -14.71 31.71
CA HIS A 828 -5.06 -15.10 32.61
C HIS A 828 -6.33 -15.41 31.82
N PHE A 829 -6.66 -14.61 30.82
CA PHE A 829 -7.79 -14.87 29.91
C PHE A 829 -7.58 -16.14 29.08
N VAL A 830 -6.40 -16.32 28.47
CA VAL A 830 -6.06 -17.54 27.72
C VAL A 830 -6.09 -18.76 28.64
N SER A 831 -5.54 -18.64 29.85
CA SER A 831 -5.58 -19.70 30.85
C SER A 831 -7.01 -19.97 31.33
N LEU A 832 -7.89 -18.96 31.40
CA LEU A 832 -9.30 -19.15 31.72
C LEU A 832 -10.00 -19.97 30.63
N LEU A 833 -9.71 -19.69 29.35
CA LEU A 833 -10.18 -20.47 28.19
C LEU A 833 -9.60 -21.89 28.15
N GLU A 834 -8.32 -22.05 28.48
CA GLU A 834 -7.62 -23.35 28.49
C GLU A 834 -7.98 -24.22 29.71
N ASN A 835 -8.30 -23.60 30.85
CA ASN A 835 -8.78 -24.28 32.06
C ASN A 835 -10.28 -24.60 32.01
N LEU A 836 -10.97 -24.24 30.91
CA LEU A 836 -12.30 -24.77 30.68
C LEU A 836 -12.19 -26.30 30.57
N PRO A 837 -13.00 -27.07 31.32
CA PRO A 837 -13.08 -28.51 31.19
C PRO A 837 -13.16 -28.92 29.73
N THR A 838 -12.54 -30.05 29.39
CA THR A 838 -12.63 -30.62 28.03
C THR A 838 -13.80 -31.60 27.95
N ILE A 839 -14.21 -32.01 26.74
CA ILE A 839 -15.22 -33.09 26.54
C ILE A 839 -14.80 -34.40 27.26
N TYR A 840 -13.52 -34.52 27.62
CA TYR A 840 -12.93 -35.66 28.30
C TYR A 840 -12.97 -35.57 29.84
N ASP A 841 -13.35 -34.42 30.42
CA ASP A 841 -13.43 -34.21 31.87
C ASP A 841 -14.81 -34.60 32.44
N LYS A 842 -14.83 -35.29 33.59
CA LYS A 842 -16.07 -35.72 34.23
C LYS A 842 -16.69 -34.60 35.07
N GLY A 843 -17.75 -33.97 34.56
CA GLY A 843 -18.55 -32.98 35.31
C GLY A 843 -20.01 -32.91 34.82
N ASP A 844 -20.94 -32.66 35.75
CA ASP A 844 -22.36 -32.40 35.48
C ASP A 844 -22.56 -30.89 35.43
N ALA A 845 -22.18 -30.28 34.30
CA ALA A 845 -22.21 -28.82 34.17
C ALA A 845 -22.89 -28.39 32.86
N ASP A 846 -23.70 -27.34 32.99
CA ASP A 846 -24.74 -26.92 32.05
C ASP A 846 -24.21 -26.08 30.86
N VAL A 847 -22.91 -25.79 30.85
CA VAL A 847 -22.21 -24.91 29.90
C VAL A 847 -21.36 -25.77 28.97
N ARG A 848 -21.21 -25.38 27.70
CA ARG A 848 -20.40 -26.14 26.74
C ARG A 848 -18.90 -25.84 26.97
N TYR A 849 -18.11 -26.87 26.78
CA TYR A 849 -16.77 -27.00 27.34
C TYR A 849 -15.81 -27.35 26.20
N GLU A 850 -15.50 -26.36 25.36
CA GLU A 850 -14.35 -26.38 24.43
C GLU A 850 -14.03 -24.99 23.84
N THR A 851 -12.75 -24.83 23.48
CA THR A 851 -12.03 -23.64 23.02
C THR A 851 -12.49 -23.11 21.65
N LEU A 852 -12.61 -21.79 21.54
CA LEU A 852 -12.98 -21.06 20.31
C LEU A 852 -11.78 -20.71 19.41
N ILE A 853 -10.75 -21.57 19.37
CA ILE A 853 -9.58 -21.43 18.48
C ILE A 853 -9.36 -22.71 17.68
#